data_AF-A0A4D6MPM3-F1
#
_entry.id   AF-A0A4D6MPM3-F1
#
_cell.length_a   1.000
_cell.length_b   1.000
_cell.length_c   1.000
_cell.angle_alpha   90.00
_cell.angle_beta   90.00
_cell.angle_gamma   90.00
#
_symmetry.space_group_name_H-M   'P 1'
#
loop_
_entity.id
_entity.type
_entity.pdbx_description
1 polymer ?
#
loop_
_entity_poly.entity_id
_entity_poly.type
_entity_poly.pdbx_seq_one_letter_code
_entity_poly.pdbx_strand_id
1 'polypeptide(L)'
;MTVGAGISVADGNLMVLGKKVLSHVHDNVVVNPACGGALLNGAFIGVESHQKGSRTVFPIGKLEGLRFMCVFRFKMWWMTQRMGTCGKEVPFETQFLLVEAQSGSDIDAGEGQTAATYAVFLPLLEGDFRAVLQGNDQNEIEICVESGCPAVEDFDGTHLVYIGAGSDPYEVITNSVKAVEKHLHTFAHRERKKMPDILNWFGWCTWDAFYTNVTSENVKQGLQSFEKGGIPAKFVIIDDGWQSVDMDPNGTEWKSDHAANFANRLTNIKENHKFQKDGKEGERVEDPALGLRHITNEIKQEHDIKYVYVWHAITGYWGGVKPGVTGMEHYDSKMAFPVSSPGVESNQPDEALATIAINGLGLVNPEKVFHFYDELHSYLASAGIDGVKVDVQNILETLGAGHGGRVKLARKYHQALEASISRNFPDNGIICCMSHNTDGLYSAKRSAVIRASDDFWPRDPASHTIHIASVAYNTIFLGEFMQPDWDMFHSLHPMAEYHAAARSVGGCPIYVSDKPGHHDFDLLKKLVLPDGSILRAKLPGRPTKDCLFTDPARDGKSLLKIWNMNDFSGVVAVFNCQGAGWCKVDKKNLIHDDNPGTVTGFIRAKDVDYLSRITDDEWTGDAVIYSHLGGEVVYLPKDATLPVTLKSKEYEVFTIVPVKDLNNDIKFSPIGLIKMFNSGGAVKEFFSLGSNESTNVAMKVRGCGQFGAYSSVRPKLITVDSEEVEFKYEEETGLVTVELRVPEKELYQWIAREREMFGRGTVWSVLRRGKEAIGIPKLRGMTTSFSSSTQAPPLKFLTPPVATHYIHAFRSQLLPKGPHVHVSYTRNFSKVVAAGAQHKEEGLKLLVTGGSHAQKVVGIWLFGSAAWVFSMVVLGGLTRLTRSGLSMTDWKFTGTLPPLSDEEWLEEFDKYKESPEYKRVNRGMKIEEFKFIYWMEYAHRMWGRALGVMFALPYSYFLHKGYITLRLGLRLSALFGLGAGQGLIGWWMVKSGLEEPPSEYSQPRVSPYRLAAHLTSAFAIYCGLFWTALSVVLPEPPTESLTWVRGAAKVRRFALPVSVLVGLTAVSGAFVAGNDAGHAFNTFPKMGDTWIPEDIFEMKPLIRNFFENTSTVQLDHRILATATLVSVGILWWSTRKLDLHPAIRSVIGGTVGMAALQVTLGVSTLLSYVPVSLGTAHQAGALTLLTFMLLLNHTVRRPSLSLLKSLPQVVKAH
;
A
#
# COMPACT_ATOMS: atom_id res chain seq x y z
N MET A 1 -26.63 42.23 -28.64
CA MET A 1 -26.62 41.28 -29.78
C MET A 1 -25.40 41.55 -30.64
N THR A 2 -24.47 40.60 -30.67
CA THR A 2 -23.35 40.55 -31.63
C THR A 2 -22.99 39.08 -31.76
N VAL A 3 -23.02 38.53 -32.97
CA VAL A 3 -22.86 37.09 -33.19
C VAL A 3 -21.38 36.77 -33.39
N GLY A 4 -20.83 35.92 -32.53
CA GLY A 4 -19.46 35.43 -32.61
C GLY A 4 -19.33 34.08 -31.93
N ALA A 5 -18.54 33.20 -32.54
CA ALA A 5 -18.04 31.94 -31.99
C ALA A 5 -19.01 30.90 -31.37
N GLY A 6 -20.33 31.03 -31.57
CA GLY A 6 -21.31 30.03 -31.16
C GLY A 6 -21.47 29.84 -29.64
N ILE A 7 -20.81 30.68 -28.82
CA ILE A 7 -20.95 30.76 -27.38
C ILE A 7 -21.53 32.13 -27.04
N SER A 8 -22.64 32.18 -26.29
CA SER A 8 -23.34 33.43 -25.98
C SER A 8 -24.25 33.30 -24.75
N VAL A 9 -24.61 34.42 -24.14
CA VAL A 9 -25.74 34.49 -23.20
C VAL A 9 -27.00 34.86 -23.99
N ALA A 10 -28.06 34.06 -23.83
CA ALA A 10 -29.37 34.29 -24.44
C ALA A 10 -30.50 33.87 -23.47
N ASP A 11 -31.51 34.72 -23.31
CA ASP A 11 -32.69 34.47 -22.47
C ASP A 11 -32.37 34.02 -21.03
N GLY A 12 -31.28 34.55 -20.45
CA GLY A 12 -30.78 34.18 -19.12
C GLY A 12 -30.04 32.84 -19.06
N ASN A 13 -29.56 32.30 -20.18
CA ASN A 13 -28.84 31.02 -20.28
C ASN A 13 -27.50 31.18 -20.99
N LEU A 14 -26.48 30.45 -20.55
CA LEU A 14 -25.22 30.32 -21.28
C LEU A 14 -25.39 29.21 -22.33
N MET A 15 -25.38 29.61 -23.59
CA MET A 15 -25.56 28.75 -24.75
C MET A 15 -24.21 28.46 -25.40
N VAL A 16 -23.99 27.19 -25.74
CA VAL A 16 -22.76 26.67 -26.36
C VAL A 16 -23.16 25.79 -27.55
N LEU A 17 -22.84 26.24 -28.76
CA LEU A 17 -23.22 25.60 -30.03
C LEU A 17 -24.72 25.26 -30.12
N GLY A 18 -25.56 26.18 -29.62
CA GLY A 18 -27.02 26.06 -29.58
C GLY A 18 -27.58 25.23 -28.41
N LYS A 19 -26.73 24.59 -27.60
CA LYS A 19 -27.14 23.83 -26.40
C LYS A 19 -26.95 24.66 -25.13
N LYS A 20 -27.87 24.54 -24.17
CA LYS A 20 -27.75 25.20 -22.87
C LYS A 20 -26.70 24.51 -22.00
N VAL A 21 -25.83 25.27 -21.34
CA VAL A 21 -24.84 24.76 -20.37
C VAL A 21 -25.06 25.31 -18.97
N LEU A 22 -25.37 26.61 -18.83
CA LEU A 22 -25.84 27.21 -17.59
C LEU A 22 -27.22 27.86 -17.80
N SER A 23 -28.04 27.87 -16.76
CA SER A 23 -29.32 28.61 -16.71
C SER A 23 -29.29 29.65 -15.58
N HIS A 24 -30.19 30.63 -15.61
CA HIS A 24 -30.21 31.72 -14.61
C HIS A 24 -28.84 32.41 -14.51
N VAL A 25 -28.26 32.73 -15.66
CA VAL A 25 -27.01 33.52 -15.75
C VAL A 25 -27.26 34.92 -15.22
N HIS A 26 -26.40 35.41 -14.33
CA HIS A 26 -26.55 36.71 -13.68
C HIS A 26 -26.30 37.85 -14.67
N ASP A 27 -27.05 38.95 -14.53
CA ASP A 27 -27.07 40.07 -15.50
C ASP A 27 -25.70 40.76 -15.68
N ASN A 28 -24.78 40.62 -14.73
CA ASN A 28 -23.43 41.17 -14.77
C ASN A 28 -22.37 40.21 -15.34
N VAL A 29 -22.75 39.02 -15.83
CA VAL A 29 -21.84 38.09 -16.49
C VAL A 29 -21.64 38.48 -17.95
N VAL A 30 -20.42 38.81 -18.33
CA VAL A 30 -20.05 39.18 -19.70
C VAL A 30 -19.37 38.03 -20.45
N VAL A 31 -19.59 37.96 -21.76
CA VAL A 31 -18.97 36.96 -22.64
C VAL A 31 -18.24 37.66 -23.79
N ASN A 32 -16.91 37.62 -23.74
CA ASN A 32 -16.00 38.26 -24.69
C ASN A 32 -15.50 37.24 -25.74
N PRO A 33 -15.64 37.49 -27.06
CA PRO A 33 -15.26 36.53 -28.08
C PRO A 33 -13.73 36.38 -28.20
N ALA A 34 -13.24 35.15 -28.36
CA ALA A 34 -11.81 34.90 -28.49
C ALA A 34 -11.30 35.28 -29.90
N CYS A 35 -10.57 36.39 -30.00
CA CYS A 35 -10.02 36.88 -31.26
C CYS A 35 -8.73 36.15 -31.69
N GLY A 36 -8.68 35.66 -32.93
CA GLY A 36 -7.41 35.34 -33.61
C GLY A 36 -7.05 33.86 -33.74
N GLY A 37 -7.76 33.10 -34.58
CA GLY A 37 -7.33 31.75 -35.00
C GLY A 37 -8.41 30.97 -35.75
N ALA A 38 -8.01 29.85 -36.36
CA ALA A 38 -8.90 28.95 -37.13
C ALA A 38 -9.86 28.10 -36.27
N LEU A 39 -10.01 28.42 -34.98
CA LEU A 39 -10.85 27.71 -34.02
C LEU A 39 -12.06 28.59 -33.68
N LEU A 40 -13.16 28.37 -34.40
CA LEU A 40 -14.33 29.25 -34.39
C LEU A 40 -15.24 29.11 -33.15
N ASN A 41 -14.85 28.37 -32.11
CA ASN A 41 -15.75 27.96 -31.02
C ASN A 41 -15.16 28.25 -29.61
N GLY A 42 -14.84 29.51 -29.31
CA GLY A 42 -14.24 29.91 -28.03
C GLY A 42 -14.55 31.34 -27.60
N ALA A 43 -14.65 31.55 -26.28
CA ALA A 43 -14.93 32.84 -25.66
C ALA A 43 -14.32 32.91 -24.24
N PHE A 44 -14.34 34.10 -23.63
CA PHE A 44 -13.99 34.34 -22.24
C PHE A 44 -15.23 34.79 -21.48
N ILE A 45 -15.42 34.27 -20.27
CA ILE A 45 -16.44 34.67 -19.31
C ILE A 45 -15.78 35.63 -18.32
N GLY A 46 -16.41 36.78 -18.12
CA GLY A 46 -16.04 37.79 -17.14
C GLY A 46 -17.25 38.22 -16.29
N VAL A 47 -17.00 39.12 -15.34
CA VAL A 47 -18.02 39.65 -14.42
C VAL A 47 -17.81 41.16 -14.25
N GLU A 48 -18.82 41.95 -14.63
CA GLU A 48 -18.85 43.38 -14.30
C GLU A 48 -19.12 43.57 -12.80
N SER A 49 -18.23 44.28 -12.13
CA SER A 49 -18.30 44.48 -10.67
C SER A 49 -17.62 45.79 -10.25
N HIS A 50 -18.08 46.33 -9.12
CA HIS A 50 -17.39 47.40 -8.39
C HIS A 50 -16.86 46.93 -7.03
N GLN A 51 -16.91 45.62 -6.76
CA GLN A 51 -16.37 45.03 -5.53
C GLN A 51 -14.84 44.97 -5.60
N LYS A 52 -14.18 45.67 -4.70
CA LYS A 52 -12.73 45.60 -4.46
C LYS A 52 -12.41 44.59 -3.36
N GLY A 53 -11.26 43.94 -3.45
CA GLY A 53 -10.70 43.13 -2.38
C GLY A 53 -9.77 42.04 -2.89
N SER A 54 -8.82 41.61 -2.06
CA SER A 54 -7.85 40.57 -2.40
C SER A 54 -8.45 39.17 -2.60
N ARG A 55 -9.73 38.98 -2.24
CA ARG A 55 -10.56 37.82 -2.58
C ARG A 55 -12.01 38.25 -2.81
N THR A 56 -12.58 37.89 -3.95
CA THR A 56 -14.01 38.08 -4.29
C THR A 56 -14.60 36.79 -4.88
N VAL A 57 -15.93 36.66 -4.84
CA VAL A 57 -16.66 35.47 -5.33
C VAL A 57 -17.92 35.92 -6.06
N PHE A 58 -18.13 35.40 -7.27
CA PHE A 58 -19.24 35.79 -8.15
C PHE A 58 -19.99 34.56 -8.66
N PRO A 59 -21.26 34.35 -8.26
CA PRO A 59 -22.14 33.40 -8.94
C PRO A 59 -22.32 33.80 -10.41
N ILE A 60 -22.18 32.84 -11.33
CA ILE A 60 -22.33 33.07 -12.77
C ILE A 60 -23.56 32.40 -13.39
N GLY A 61 -24.14 31.39 -12.73
CA GLY A 61 -25.35 30.70 -13.18
C GLY A 61 -25.37 29.21 -12.82
N LYS A 62 -26.54 28.60 -12.97
CA LYS A 62 -26.84 27.23 -12.53
C LYS A 62 -26.45 26.15 -13.54
N LEU A 63 -25.64 25.20 -13.08
CA LEU A 63 -25.39 23.93 -13.76
C LEU A 63 -26.36 22.89 -13.18
N GLU A 64 -27.27 22.37 -13.99
CA GLU A 64 -28.30 21.40 -13.56
C GLU A 64 -28.60 20.39 -14.67
N GLY A 65 -28.54 19.09 -14.34
CA GLY A 65 -28.93 17.99 -15.24
C GLY A 65 -27.92 17.61 -16.31
N LEU A 66 -26.74 18.24 -16.35
CA LEU A 66 -25.67 17.96 -17.32
C LEU A 66 -24.51 17.24 -16.65
N ARG A 67 -24.03 16.16 -17.25
CA ARG A 67 -22.87 15.40 -16.74
C ARG A 67 -21.61 16.27 -16.82
N PHE A 68 -20.84 16.29 -15.74
CA PHE A 68 -19.53 16.95 -15.73
C PHE A 68 -18.45 16.08 -15.08
N MET A 69 -17.20 16.39 -15.43
CA MET A 69 -15.99 15.96 -14.75
C MET A 69 -15.07 17.16 -14.58
N CYS A 70 -14.46 17.28 -13.40
CA CYS A 70 -13.53 18.36 -13.08
C CYS A 70 -12.33 17.83 -12.30
N VAL A 71 -11.22 18.58 -12.31
CA VAL A 71 -10.12 18.38 -11.38
C VAL A 71 -9.93 19.62 -10.50
N PHE A 72 -9.75 19.37 -9.21
CA PHE A 72 -9.77 20.38 -8.15
C PHE A 72 -8.69 20.07 -7.11
N ARG A 73 -8.18 21.09 -6.42
CA ARG A 73 -7.11 20.92 -5.43
C ARG A 73 -7.66 20.42 -4.10
N PHE A 74 -7.68 19.10 -3.92
CA PHE A 74 -8.20 18.46 -2.71
C PHE A 74 -7.32 18.70 -1.48
N LYS A 75 -6.02 18.97 -1.67
CA LYS A 75 -5.12 19.57 -0.66
C LYS A 75 -4.25 20.62 -1.33
N MET A 76 -3.52 21.41 -0.54
CA MET A 76 -2.60 22.46 -0.98
C MET A 76 -1.76 22.10 -2.22
N TRP A 77 -1.15 20.92 -2.21
CA TRP A 77 -0.15 20.48 -3.19
C TRP A 77 -0.73 19.81 -4.45
N TRP A 78 -1.94 19.23 -4.37
CA TRP A 78 -2.38 18.16 -5.28
C TRP A 78 -3.84 18.26 -5.71
N MET A 79 -4.12 17.82 -6.94
CA MET A 79 -5.47 17.65 -7.49
C MET A 79 -5.97 16.21 -7.43
N THR A 80 -7.28 16.07 -7.49
CA THR A 80 -7.99 14.82 -7.79
C THR A 80 -9.25 15.14 -8.58
N GLN A 81 -9.90 14.10 -9.12
CA GLN A 81 -11.10 14.22 -9.95
C GLN A 81 -12.40 14.27 -9.13
N ARG A 82 -13.41 14.94 -9.69
CA ARG A 82 -14.80 14.83 -9.26
C ARG A 82 -15.74 14.82 -10.45
N MET A 83 -16.72 13.92 -10.41
CA MET A 83 -17.84 13.85 -11.35
C MET A 83 -19.13 14.31 -10.66
N GLY A 84 -20.10 14.74 -11.46
CA GLY A 84 -21.41 15.16 -10.96
C GLY A 84 -22.38 15.55 -12.08
N THR A 85 -23.51 16.13 -11.66
CA THR A 85 -24.63 16.54 -12.52
C THR A 85 -25.22 17.91 -12.17
N CYS A 86 -24.78 18.54 -11.08
CA CYS A 86 -25.26 19.86 -10.66
C CYS A 86 -24.18 20.72 -9.96
N GLY A 87 -24.33 22.05 -9.98
CA GLY A 87 -23.28 23.00 -9.57
C GLY A 87 -22.70 22.76 -8.17
N LYS A 88 -23.54 22.45 -7.16
CA LYS A 88 -23.11 22.16 -5.77
C LYS A 88 -22.15 20.98 -5.62
N GLU A 89 -22.01 20.14 -6.64
CA GLU A 89 -21.10 19.00 -6.66
C GLU A 89 -19.69 19.40 -7.11
N VAL A 90 -19.52 20.54 -7.78
CA VAL A 90 -18.23 21.15 -8.13
C VAL A 90 -17.52 21.57 -6.84
N PRO A 91 -16.32 21.03 -6.52
CA PRO A 91 -15.61 21.37 -5.30
C PRO A 91 -14.97 22.78 -5.34
N PHE A 92 -14.60 23.28 -4.16
CA PHE A 92 -13.72 24.44 -4.04
C PHE A 92 -12.35 24.16 -4.68
N GLU A 93 -11.70 25.21 -5.19
CA GLU A 93 -10.41 25.12 -5.90
C GLU A 93 -10.47 24.21 -7.16
N THR A 94 -11.60 24.24 -7.89
CA THR A 94 -11.71 23.60 -9.20
C THR A 94 -10.96 24.42 -10.26
N GLN A 95 -9.98 23.81 -10.92
CA GLN A 95 -9.09 24.49 -11.89
C GLN A 95 -9.32 24.07 -13.35
N PHE A 96 -10.15 23.05 -13.57
CA PHE A 96 -10.54 22.56 -14.89
C PHE A 96 -11.91 21.88 -14.76
N LEU A 97 -12.84 22.19 -15.66
CA LEU A 97 -14.18 21.61 -15.70
C LEU A 97 -14.56 21.27 -17.16
N LEU A 98 -15.00 20.04 -17.39
CA LEU A 98 -15.52 19.53 -18.65
C LEU A 98 -16.99 19.17 -18.46
N VAL A 99 -17.88 19.75 -19.26
CA VAL A 99 -19.33 19.49 -19.25
C VAL A 99 -19.77 18.85 -20.56
N GLU A 100 -20.61 17.82 -20.48
CA GLU A 100 -21.30 17.23 -21.64
C GLU A 100 -22.64 17.93 -21.87
N ALA A 101 -22.70 18.77 -22.90
CA ALA A 101 -23.91 19.42 -23.36
C ALA A 101 -24.70 18.47 -24.27
N GLN A 102 -25.80 17.94 -23.72
CA GLN A 102 -26.79 17.13 -24.43
C GLN A 102 -27.90 18.01 -25.02
N SER A 103 -28.57 17.51 -26.06
CA SER A 103 -29.92 18.00 -26.41
C SER A 103 -30.90 17.51 -25.33
N GLY A 104 -31.93 18.28 -25.01
CA GLY A 104 -32.76 18.01 -23.84
C GLY A 104 -33.59 16.73 -23.94
N SER A 105 -33.50 15.88 -22.90
CA SER A 105 -34.50 14.90 -22.48
C SER A 105 -35.16 14.05 -23.58
N ASP A 106 -34.43 13.07 -24.12
CA ASP A 106 -35.03 11.91 -24.78
C ASP A 106 -34.44 10.61 -24.23
N ILE A 107 -35.29 9.79 -23.62
CA ILE A 107 -35.00 8.40 -23.26
C ILE A 107 -35.47 7.43 -24.37
N ASP A 108 -36.30 7.92 -25.31
CA ASP A 108 -36.96 7.13 -26.36
C ASP A 108 -36.66 7.62 -27.81
N ALA A 109 -35.52 8.28 -28.04
CA ALA A 109 -35.09 8.69 -29.39
C ALA A 109 -34.34 7.58 -30.15
N GLY A 110 -35.05 6.89 -31.06
CA GLY A 110 -34.45 5.90 -31.97
C GLY A 110 -33.62 6.52 -33.10
N GLU A 111 -32.59 5.79 -33.55
CA GLU A 111 -31.84 5.93 -34.82
C GLU A 111 -31.63 7.37 -35.37
N GLY A 112 -31.12 8.27 -34.52
CA GLY A 112 -30.89 9.67 -34.91
C GLY A 112 -29.91 10.43 -34.03
N GLN A 113 -28.78 9.83 -33.63
CA GLN A 113 -27.84 10.42 -32.67
C GLN A 113 -27.25 11.76 -33.13
N THR A 114 -27.80 12.87 -32.65
CA THR A 114 -27.11 14.17 -32.67
C THR A 114 -25.88 14.08 -31.77
N ALA A 115 -24.69 14.37 -32.31
CA ALA A 115 -23.45 14.21 -31.57
C ALA A 115 -23.43 14.96 -30.22
N ALA A 116 -22.78 14.36 -29.23
CA ALA A 116 -22.47 15.02 -27.96
C ALA A 116 -21.62 16.27 -28.21
N THR A 117 -21.82 17.30 -27.39
CA THR A 117 -21.02 18.53 -27.43
C THR A 117 -20.35 18.69 -26.09
N TYR A 118 -19.07 19.00 -26.09
CA TYR A 118 -18.27 19.17 -24.90
C TYR A 118 -17.90 20.63 -24.72
N ALA A 119 -18.11 21.16 -23.52
CA ALA A 119 -17.72 22.49 -23.11
C ALA A 119 -16.62 22.40 -22.04
N VAL A 120 -15.47 23.01 -22.31
CA VAL A 120 -14.35 23.10 -21.37
C VAL A 120 -14.33 24.49 -20.76
N PHE A 121 -14.23 24.57 -19.43
CA PHE A 121 -14.02 25.80 -18.68
C PHE A 121 -12.61 25.78 -18.06
N LEU A 122 -11.82 26.81 -18.37
CA LEU A 122 -10.47 27.03 -17.88
C LEU A 122 -10.41 28.37 -17.12
N PRO A 123 -10.47 28.38 -15.78
CA PRO A 123 -10.14 29.56 -14.99
C PRO A 123 -8.72 30.03 -15.25
N LEU A 124 -8.53 31.35 -15.34
CA LEU A 124 -7.30 31.98 -15.80
C LEU A 124 -6.59 32.78 -14.69
N LEU A 125 -5.43 33.34 -15.05
CA LEU A 125 -4.79 34.41 -14.28
C LEU A 125 -5.08 35.73 -14.99
N GLU A 126 -5.55 36.73 -14.25
CA GLU A 126 -5.84 38.06 -14.77
C GLU A 126 -5.01 39.08 -13.97
N GLY A 127 -4.03 39.70 -14.63
CA GLY A 127 -3.03 40.54 -13.96
C GLY A 127 -2.24 39.78 -12.88
N ASP A 128 -2.46 40.18 -11.61
CA ASP A 128 -1.86 39.60 -10.41
C ASP A 128 -2.85 38.69 -9.61
N PHE A 129 -4.05 38.41 -10.15
CA PHE A 129 -5.10 37.54 -9.55
C PHE A 129 -5.21 36.18 -10.24
N ARG A 130 -5.65 35.16 -9.48
CA ARG A 130 -6.05 33.82 -9.94
C ARG A 130 -7.56 33.65 -9.84
N ALA A 131 -8.20 33.15 -10.90
CA ALA A 131 -9.57 32.63 -10.85
C ALA A 131 -9.57 31.11 -10.59
N VAL A 132 -10.57 30.63 -9.83
CA VAL A 132 -10.92 29.20 -9.70
C VAL A 132 -12.46 29.05 -9.69
N LEU A 133 -12.96 27.87 -10.04
CA LEU A 133 -14.39 27.56 -9.87
C LEU A 133 -14.68 26.91 -8.51
N GLN A 134 -15.90 27.12 -8.04
CA GLN A 134 -16.53 26.43 -6.92
C GLN A 134 -18.05 26.33 -7.17
N GLY A 135 -18.76 25.55 -6.36
CA GLY A 135 -20.22 25.40 -6.44
C GLY A 135 -20.93 25.68 -5.12
N ASN A 136 -22.10 26.32 -5.18
CA ASN A 136 -22.91 26.67 -4.01
C ASN A 136 -24.19 25.81 -3.86
N ASP A 137 -24.88 25.92 -2.72
CA ASP A 137 -26.08 25.12 -2.40
C ASP A 137 -27.27 25.38 -3.34
N GLN A 138 -27.24 26.47 -4.12
CA GLN A 138 -28.27 26.89 -5.07
C GLN A 138 -28.10 26.25 -6.46
N ASN A 139 -27.14 25.33 -6.61
CA ASN A 139 -26.64 24.71 -7.85
C ASN A 139 -25.92 25.69 -8.80
N GLU A 140 -25.51 26.87 -8.32
CA GLU A 140 -24.73 27.81 -9.13
C GLU A 140 -23.26 27.42 -9.17
N ILE A 141 -22.63 27.68 -10.32
CA ILE A 141 -21.19 27.80 -10.42
C ILE A 141 -20.80 29.22 -10.00
N GLU A 142 -19.74 29.34 -9.23
CA GLU A 142 -19.17 30.62 -8.81
C GLU A 142 -17.71 30.72 -9.27
N ILE A 143 -17.30 31.90 -9.71
CA ILE A 143 -15.89 32.24 -9.94
C ILE A 143 -15.37 32.89 -8.66
N CYS A 144 -14.38 32.26 -8.01
CA CYS A 144 -13.60 32.85 -6.93
C CYS A 144 -12.32 33.47 -7.52
N VAL A 145 -12.11 34.76 -7.29
CA VAL A 145 -10.98 35.54 -7.81
C VAL A 145 -10.11 36.01 -6.64
N GLU A 146 -8.82 35.71 -6.63
CA GLU A 146 -7.95 35.95 -5.46
C GLU A 146 -6.50 36.35 -5.83
N SER A 147 -5.98 37.41 -5.22
CA SER A 147 -4.60 37.89 -5.40
C SER A 147 -3.61 37.35 -4.35
N GLY A 148 -4.09 36.80 -3.23
CA GLY A 148 -3.25 36.35 -2.13
C GLY A 148 -2.45 37.48 -1.44
N CYS A 149 -2.84 38.74 -1.63
CA CYS A 149 -2.18 39.90 -1.04
C CYS A 149 -3.21 40.99 -0.68
N PRO A 150 -3.41 41.34 0.61
CA PRO A 150 -4.35 42.39 1.01
C PRO A 150 -4.09 43.79 0.42
N ALA A 151 -2.91 44.06 -0.14
CA ALA A 151 -2.58 45.31 -0.83
C ALA A 151 -2.85 45.28 -2.35
N VAL A 152 -3.46 44.21 -2.87
CA VAL A 152 -3.78 44.01 -4.29
C VAL A 152 -5.28 43.66 -4.37
N GLU A 153 -6.10 44.68 -4.57
CA GLU A 153 -7.56 44.64 -4.41
C GLU A 153 -8.35 44.86 -5.72
N ASP A 154 -7.68 45.26 -6.80
CA ASP A 154 -8.29 45.65 -8.08
C ASP A 154 -7.88 44.72 -9.23
N PHE A 155 -8.88 44.22 -9.96
CA PHE A 155 -8.76 43.40 -11.18
C PHE A 155 -9.70 43.94 -12.27
N ASP A 156 -9.60 43.44 -13.51
CA ASP A 156 -10.36 43.96 -14.67
C ASP A 156 -11.71 43.25 -14.83
N GLY A 157 -11.74 41.95 -14.52
CA GLY A 157 -12.93 41.11 -14.49
C GLY A 157 -13.38 40.58 -15.84
N THR A 158 -12.69 40.90 -16.94
CA THR A 158 -13.19 40.65 -18.30
C THR A 158 -12.79 39.30 -18.90
N HIS A 159 -11.75 38.64 -18.39
CA HIS A 159 -11.18 37.41 -18.95
C HIS A 159 -10.94 36.30 -17.89
N LEU A 160 -11.82 36.20 -16.87
CA LEU A 160 -11.65 35.33 -15.72
C LEU A 160 -11.65 33.81 -16.03
N VAL A 161 -12.47 33.36 -16.98
CA VAL A 161 -12.58 31.94 -17.37
C VAL A 161 -12.69 31.81 -18.89
N TYR A 162 -11.78 31.09 -19.55
CA TYR A 162 -11.96 30.72 -20.95
C TYR A 162 -12.94 29.56 -21.09
N ILE A 163 -13.84 29.64 -22.06
CA ILE A 163 -14.74 28.55 -22.45
C ILE A 163 -14.52 28.16 -23.92
N GLY A 164 -14.34 26.86 -24.18
CA GLY A 164 -14.15 26.30 -25.52
C GLY A 164 -15.11 25.13 -25.80
N ALA A 165 -15.53 24.96 -27.06
CA ALA A 165 -16.57 24.00 -27.42
C ALA A 165 -16.27 23.15 -28.67
N GLY A 166 -16.62 21.86 -28.62
CA GLY A 166 -16.41 20.92 -29.74
C GLY A 166 -17.15 19.59 -29.61
N SER A 167 -17.04 18.73 -30.62
CA SER A 167 -17.61 17.37 -30.67
C SER A 167 -16.68 16.28 -30.17
N ASP A 168 -15.40 16.59 -29.95
CA ASP A 168 -14.43 15.70 -29.33
C ASP A 168 -13.86 16.32 -28.04
N PRO A 169 -13.83 15.61 -26.90
CA PRO A 169 -13.38 16.16 -25.63
C PRO A 169 -11.87 16.41 -25.61
N TYR A 170 -11.03 15.57 -26.22
CA TYR A 170 -9.58 15.75 -26.17
C TYR A 170 -9.15 16.90 -27.08
N GLU A 171 -9.71 16.99 -28.29
CA GLU A 171 -9.42 18.10 -29.20
C GLU A 171 -9.90 19.44 -28.63
N VAL A 172 -11.10 19.52 -28.02
CA VAL A 172 -11.53 20.79 -27.40
C VAL A 172 -10.65 21.18 -26.21
N ILE A 173 -10.18 20.23 -25.39
CA ILE A 173 -9.26 20.51 -24.27
C ILE A 173 -7.92 21.06 -24.80
N THR A 174 -7.28 20.34 -25.71
CA THR A 174 -5.99 20.76 -26.30
C THR A 174 -6.10 22.10 -27.04
N ASN A 175 -7.18 22.31 -27.80
CA ASN A 175 -7.42 23.57 -28.50
C ASN A 175 -7.73 24.73 -27.55
N SER A 176 -8.42 24.48 -26.43
CA SER A 176 -8.70 25.49 -25.40
C SER A 176 -7.42 25.94 -24.71
N VAL A 177 -6.56 24.99 -24.28
CA VAL A 177 -5.27 25.36 -23.66
C VAL A 177 -4.36 26.09 -24.66
N LYS A 178 -4.33 25.68 -25.94
CA LYS A 178 -3.61 26.39 -27.00
C LYS A 178 -4.19 27.78 -27.34
N ALA A 179 -5.47 28.04 -27.06
CA ALA A 179 -6.08 29.37 -27.18
C ALA A 179 -5.71 30.26 -25.97
N VAL A 180 -5.82 29.72 -24.76
CA VAL A 180 -5.40 30.40 -23.51
C VAL A 180 -3.91 30.75 -23.54
N GLU A 181 -3.06 29.89 -24.11
CA GLU A 181 -1.63 30.18 -24.27
C GLU A 181 -1.35 31.35 -25.21
N LYS A 182 -2.13 31.48 -26.29
CA LYS A 182 -2.08 32.62 -27.22
C LYS A 182 -2.64 33.92 -26.64
N HIS A 183 -3.39 33.85 -25.55
CA HIS A 183 -3.94 35.01 -24.84
C HIS A 183 -3.01 35.47 -23.71
N LEU A 184 -2.60 34.55 -22.84
CA LEU A 184 -1.77 34.87 -21.66
C LEU A 184 -0.29 35.07 -22.02
N HIS A 185 0.23 34.38 -23.03
CA HIS A 185 1.66 34.38 -23.41
C HIS A 185 2.67 34.01 -22.30
N THR A 186 2.24 33.57 -21.12
CA THR A 186 3.08 33.34 -19.93
C THR A 186 3.59 31.91 -19.75
N PHE A 187 2.98 30.91 -20.42
CA PHE A 187 3.39 29.51 -20.42
C PHE A 187 3.60 28.98 -21.86
N ALA A 188 3.82 27.68 -22.00
CA ALA A 188 3.77 26.97 -23.29
C ALA A 188 3.04 25.63 -23.16
N HIS A 189 2.27 25.25 -24.18
CA HIS A 189 1.68 23.90 -24.31
C HIS A 189 2.77 22.82 -24.40
N ARG A 190 2.49 21.62 -23.84
CA ARG A 190 3.43 20.48 -23.73
C ARG A 190 4.21 20.21 -25.02
N GLU A 191 3.55 20.27 -26.17
CA GLU A 191 4.14 19.93 -27.48
C GLU A 191 5.30 20.84 -27.92
N ARG A 192 5.46 22.03 -27.32
CA ARG A 192 6.57 22.95 -27.65
C ARG A 192 7.71 22.94 -26.64
N LYS A 193 7.70 21.98 -25.71
CA LYS A 193 8.74 21.81 -24.69
C LYS A 193 9.64 20.64 -25.06
N LYS A 194 10.95 20.78 -24.81
CA LYS A 194 11.89 19.65 -24.92
C LYS A 194 11.55 18.63 -23.84
N MET A 195 11.18 17.41 -24.26
CA MET A 195 11.07 16.27 -23.35
C MET A 195 12.49 15.79 -22.97
N PRO A 196 12.79 15.56 -21.68
CA PRO A 196 14.05 14.96 -21.26
C PRO A 196 14.08 13.47 -21.61
N ASP A 197 15.25 12.94 -21.98
CA ASP A 197 15.38 11.53 -22.39
C ASP A 197 15.22 10.56 -21.20
N ILE A 198 15.40 11.04 -19.95
CA ILE A 198 15.16 10.27 -18.70
C ILE A 198 13.82 9.52 -18.69
N LEU A 199 12.81 10.05 -19.38
CA LEU A 199 11.50 9.40 -19.54
C LEU A 199 11.61 8.00 -20.15
N ASN A 200 12.54 7.77 -21.08
CA ASN A 200 12.65 6.54 -21.86
C ASN A 200 13.42 5.42 -21.13
N TRP A 201 13.78 5.65 -19.87
CA TRP A 201 14.64 4.79 -19.05
C TRP A 201 13.91 4.22 -17.83
N PHE A 202 14.43 3.12 -17.29
CA PHE A 202 14.10 2.67 -15.95
C PHE A 202 15.01 3.36 -14.93
N GLY A 203 14.47 3.68 -13.76
CA GLY A 203 15.22 4.31 -12.68
C GLY A 203 14.78 3.91 -11.28
N TRP A 204 15.41 4.54 -10.30
CA TRP A 204 15.17 4.29 -8.88
C TRP A 204 15.17 5.60 -8.08
N CYS A 205 14.26 5.73 -7.12
CA CYS A 205 14.17 6.86 -6.20
C CYS A 205 14.55 6.40 -4.79
N THR A 206 15.32 7.18 -4.04
CA THR A 206 15.78 6.79 -2.69
C THR A 206 14.76 7.06 -1.57
N TRP A 207 13.57 7.60 -1.89
CA TRP A 207 12.61 8.10 -0.90
C TRP A 207 12.04 7.02 0.04
N ASP A 208 11.21 6.08 -0.44
CA ASP A 208 10.66 5.03 0.45
C ASP A 208 11.76 4.05 0.91
N ALA A 209 12.86 3.98 0.15
CA ALA A 209 14.02 3.14 0.45
C ALA A 209 14.74 3.55 1.75
N PHE A 210 14.93 4.85 2.02
CA PHE A 210 15.70 5.33 3.17
C PHE A 210 15.16 6.61 3.83
N TYR A 211 14.26 7.33 3.15
CA TYR A 211 13.87 8.70 3.41
C TYR A 211 15.11 9.59 3.64
N THR A 212 15.04 10.52 4.59
CA THR A 212 16.13 11.43 4.96
C THR A 212 17.40 10.74 5.49
N ASN A 213 17.39 9.42 5.70
CA ASN A 213 18.56 8.64 6.14
C ASN A 213 19.50 8.24 4.98
N VAL A 214 19.16 8.53 3.72
CA VAL A 214 19.98 8.18 2.55
C VAL A 214 21.44 8.66 2.67
N THR A 215 22.39 7.80 2.25
CA THR A 215 23.84 8.07 2.18
C THR A 215 24.40 7.70 0.81
N SER A 216 25.62 8.14 0.46
CA SER A 216 26.30 7.72 -0.77
C SER A 216 26.46 6.19 -0.88
N GLU A 217 26.75 5.51 0.22
CA GLU A 217 26.88 4.04 0.26
C GLU A 217 25.53 3.33 0.06
N ASN A 218 24.43 3.87 0.59
CA ASN A 218 23.10 3.31 0.34
C ASN A 218 22.71 3.39 -1.15
N VAL A 219 23.10 4.45 -1.86
CA VAL A 219 22.87 4.57 -3.31
C VAL A 219 23.57 3.44 -4.06
N LYS A 220 24.85 3.17 -3.76
CA LYS A 220 25.62 2.10 -4.41
C LYS A 220 25.03 0.71 -4.13
N GLN A 221 24.64 0.44 -2.88
CA GLN A 221 24.01 -0.83 -2.51
C GLN A 221 22.68 -1.05 -3.24
N GLY A 222 21.91 0.00 -3.49
CA GLY A 222 20.70 -0.05 -4.31
C GLY A 222 21.01 -0.42 -5.76
N LEU A 223 21.87 0.36 -6.44
CA LEU A 223 22.23 0.11 -7.84
C LEU A 223 22.80 -1.28 -8.07
N GLN A 224 23.76 -1.70 -7.22
CA GLN A 224 24.30 -3.06 -7.25
C GLN A 224 23.24 -4.15 -7.05
N SER A 225 22.15 -3.88 -6.31
CA SER A 225 21.08 -4.87 -6.12
C SER A 225 20.21 -5.03 -7.36
N PHE A 226 20.01 -3.95 -8.13
CA PHE A 226 19.31 -3.96 -9.42
C PHE A 226 20.10 -4.70 -10.51
N GLU A 227 21.41 -4.45 -10.61
CA GLU A 227 22.31 -5.16 -11.52
C GLU A 227 22.32 -6.68 -11.27
N LYS A 228 22.38 -7.09 -10.00
CA LYS A 228 22.36 -8.52 -9.59
C LYS A 228 21.06 -9.22 -9.97
N GLY A 229 19.97 -8.49 -10.19
CA GLY A 229 18.70 -9.01 -10.71
C GLY A 229 18.56 -8.97 -12.24
N GLY A 230 19.54 -8.40 -12.95
CA GLY A 230 19.49 -8.24 -14.41
C GLY A 230 18.59 -7.10 -14.92
N ILE A 231 18.21 -6.16 -14.04
CA ILE A 231 17.40 -4.98 -14.40
C ILE A 231 18.16 -3.72 -13.97
N PRO A 232 19.18 -3.28 -14.72
CA PRO A 232 20.00 -2.13 -14.36
C PRO A 232 19.19 -0.83 -14.46
N ALA A 233 19.07 -0.10 -13.34
CA ALA A 233 18.57 1.27 -13.36
C ALA A 233 19.53 2.17 -14.15
N LYS A 234 18.98 3.01 -15.04
CA LYS A 234 19.75 3.97 -15.86
C LYS A 234 19.61 5.41 -15.41
N PHE A 235 18.71 5.67 -14.46
CA PHE A 235 18.75 6.89 -13.65
C PHE A 235 18.50 6.63 -12.16
N VAL A 236 18.97 7.55 -11.33
CA VAL A 236 18.66 7.60 -9.90
C VAL A 236 18.22 8.99 -9.47
N ILE A 237 17.17 9.07 -8.66
CA ILE A 237 16.74 10.28 -7.95
C ILE A 237 17.21 10.13 -6.50
N ILE A 238 18.20 10.93 -6.11
CA ILE A 238 18.62 11.09 -4.72
C ILE A 238 17.66 12.08 -4.07
N ASP A 239 16.70 11.53 -3.32
CA ASP A 239 15.61 12.29 -2.72
C ASP A 239 16.03 13.03 -1.44
N ASP A 240 15.07 13.66 -0.73
CA ASP A 240 15.37 14.46 0.47
C ASP A 240 16.21 13.68 1.51
N GLY A 241 17.22 14.36 2.07
CA GLY A 241 18.22 13.80 2.98
C GLY A 241 19.66 14.14 2.63
N TRP A 242 19.97 14.63 1.42
CA TRP A 242 21.34 14.96 0.99
C TRP A 242 21.78 16.41 1.31
N GLN A 243 20.83 17.33 1.49
CA GLN A 243 21.10 18.77 1.63
C GLN A 243 21.69 19.15 3.00
N SER A 244 22.44 20.25 3.05
CA SER A 244 22.92 20.87 4.30
C SER A 244 21.80 21.66 4.97
N VAL A 245 21.21 21.10 6.03
CA VAL A 245 20.03 21.70 6.69
C VAL A 245 20.15 21.69 8.21
N ASP A 246 19.45 22.63 8.85
CA ASP A 246 19.44 22.84 10.30
C ASP A 246 18.09 23.46 10.72
N MET A 247 17.66 23.25 11.97
CA MET A 247 16.49 23.93 12.54
C MET A 247 16.92 25.27 13.17
N ASP A 248 15.99 26.15 13.50
CA ASP A 248 16.31 27.28 14.38
C ASP A 248 16.16 26.89 15.87
N PRO A 249 16.93 27.47 16.80
CA PRO A 249 16.93 27.04 18.22
C PRO A 249 15.58 27.15 18.94
N ASN A 250 14.69 28.01 18.43
CA ASN A 250 13.32 28.21 18.93
C ASN A 250 12.25 27.56 18.01
N GLY A 251 12.67 26.75 17.04
CA GLY A 251 11.79 26.06 16.10
C GLY A 251 11.00 24.94 16.76
N THR A 252 9.78 24.74 16.29
CA THR A 252 8.94 23.59 16.67
C THR A 252 9.15 22.49 15.63
N GLU A 253 9.87 21.43 16.02
CA GLU A 253 10.08 20.26 15.17
C GLU A 253 8.76 19.56 14.83
N TRP A 254 8.59 19.17 13.56
CA TRP A 254 7.56 18.25 13.13
C TRP A 254 8.15 17.23 12.14
N LYS A 255 8.40 16.02 12.65
CA LYS A 255 8.88 14.90 11.84
C LYS A 255 7.70 14.14 11.22
N SER A 256 7.50 14.38 9.92
CA SER A 256 6.74 13.48 9.04
C SER A 256 7.30 12.05 9.11
N ASP A 257 6.54 11.04 8.67
CA ASP A 257 6.59 9.63 9.10
C ASP A 257 7.96 8.90 9.02
N HIS A 258 8.87 9.28 9.93
CA HIS A 258 10.30 8.94 9.95
C HIS A 258 11.13 9.54 8.79
N ALA A 259 10.68 10.68 8.25
CA ALA A 259 11.22 11.33 7.06
C ALA A 259 11.71 12.77 7.36
N ALA A 260 11.11 13.78 6.74
CA ALA A 260 11.54 15.18 6.84
C ALA A 260 11.06 15.87 8.13
N ASN A 261 11.89 16.78 8.66
CA ASN A 261 11.46 17.83 9.59
C ASN A 261 11.15 19.10 8.80
N PHE A 262 9.88 19.48 8.69
CA PHE A 262 9.49 20.64 7.87
C PHE A 262 9.97 22.00 8.44
N ALA A 263 10.41 22.04 9.70
CA ALA A 263 10.99 23.23 10.33
C ALA A 263 12.49 23.47 9.98
N ASN A 264 13.16 22.50 9.36
CA ASN A 264 14.55 22.65 8.93
C ASN A 264 14.69 23.65 7.76
N ARG A 265 15.85 24.31 7.67
CA ARG A 265 16.18 25.31 6.64
C ARG A 265 17.52 25.01 6.00
N LEU A 266 17.69 25.39 4.73
CA LEU A 266 18.95 25.25 4.00
C LEU A 266 20.02 26.16 4.61
N THR A 267 21.17 25.58 4.96
CA THR A 267 22.33 26.28 5.55
C THR A 267 23.57 26.30 4.66
N ASN A 268 23.57 25.50 3.58
CA ASN A 268 24.56 25.59 2.50
C ASN A 268 23.96 25.00 1.21
N ILE A 269 24.41 25.46 0.05
CA ILE A 269 24.01 24.86 -1.25
C ILE A 269 24.71 23.51 -1.53
N LYS A 270 25.85 23.23 -0.87
CA LYS A 270 26.55 21.95 -0.94
C LYS A 270 25.87 20.88 -0.08
N GLU A 271 26.16 19.62 -0.35
CA GLU A 271 25.67 18.48 0.42
C GLU A 271 26.09 18.47 1.90
N ASN A 272 25.38 17.66 2.69
CA ASN A 272 25.78 17.30 4.05
C ASN A 272 26.80 16.14 4.07
N HIS A 273 27.35 15.88 5.25
CA HIS A 273 28.41 14.91 5.48
C HIS A 273 28.16 13.49 4.93
N LYS A 274 26.89 13.06 4.80
CA LYS A 274 26.51 11.72 4.28
C LYS A 274 26.79 11.51 2.79
N PHE A 275 27.11 12.60 2.08
CA PHE A 275 27.52 12.63 0.67
C PHE A 275 28.90 13.27 0.48
N GLN A 276 29.66 13.44 1.56
CA GLN A 276 31.08 13.78 1.51
C GLN A 276 31.92 12.52 1.78
N LYS A 277 32.97 12.32 0.98
CA LYS A 277 33.88 11.19 1.14
C LYS A 277 34.60 11.29 2.49
N ASP A 278 34.52 10.22 3.27
CA ASP A 278 35.02 10.14 4.65
C ASP A 278 34.44 11.23 5.59
N GLY A 279 33.27 11.79 5.23
CA GLY A 279 32.60 12.90 5.92
C GLY A 279 32.10 12.55 7.32
N LYS A 280 32.12 13.53 8.22
CA LYS A 280 31.62 13.40 9.60
C LYS A 280 30.61 14.49 9.94
N GLU A 281 29.69 14.18 10.84
CA GLU A 281 28.72 15.15 11.34
C GLU A 281 29.44 16.32 12.05
N GLY A 282 29.00 17.56 11.77
CA GLY A 282 29.63 18.79 12.24
C GLY A 282 30.91 19.22 11.49
N GLU A 283 31.52 18.34 10.68
CA GLU A 283 32.64 18.69 9.80
C GLU A 283 32.16 19.01 8.37
N ARG A 284 32.93 19.82 7.63
CA ARG A 284 32.72 20.06 6.19
C ARG A 284 34.04 20.01 5.44
N VAL A 285 34.06 19.24 4.37
CA VAL A 285 35.10 19.26 3.33
C VAL A 285 34.67 20.23 2.23
N GLU A 286 35.55 21.17 1.87
CA GLU A 286 35.24 22.19 0.84
C GLU A 286 35.55 21.75 -0.59
N ASP A 287 36.44 20.76 -0.77
CA ASP A 287 36.84 20.22 -2.07
C ASP A 287 35.65 19.56 -2.80
N PRO A 288 35.20 20.11 -3.96
CA PRO A 288 34.11 19.52 -4.71
C PRO A 288 34.38 18.09 -5.21
N ALA A 289 35.65 17.67 -5.34
CA ALA A 289 36.00 16.30 -5.71
C ALA A 289 35.73 15.28 -4.58
N LEU A 290 35.54 15.75 -3.34
CA LEU A 290 35.20 14.93 -2.17
C LEU A 290 33.72 15.08 -1.76
N GLY A 291 33.03 16.14 -2.19
CA GLY A 291 31.57 16.28 -2.08
C GLY A 291 30.80 15.35 -3.04
N LEU A 292 29.58 15.74 -3.46
CA LEU A 292 28.70 14.93 -4.33
C LEU A 292 29.38 14.36 -5.59
N ARG A 293 30.41 15.04 -6.11
CA ARG A 293 31.15 14.60 -7.29
C ARG A 293 31.87 13.26 -7.14
N HIS A 294 32.16 12.80 -5.92
CA HIS A 294 32.78 11.48 -5.74
C HIS A 294 31.79 10.36 -6.12
N ILE A 295 30.58 10.40 -5.57
CA ILE A 295 29.56 9.37 -5.75
C ILE A 295 28.97 9.39 -7.17
N THR A 296 28.79 10.56 -7.79
CA THR A 296 28.31 10.66 -9.18
C THR A 296 29.32 10.08 -10.17
N ASN A 297 30.61 10.34 -9.99
CA ASN A 297 31.67 9.72 -10.79
C ASN A 297 31.69 8.20 -10.60
N GLU A 298 31.60 7.73 -9.35
CA GLU A 298 31.62 6.30 -8.99
C GLU A 298 30.46 5.56 -9.68
N ILE A 299 29.21 6.01 -9.49
CA ILE A 299 28.04 5.31 -10.07
C ILE A 299 27.92 5.45 -11.60
N LYS A 300 28.42 6.54 -12.20
CA LYS A 300 28.47 6.68 -13.67
C LYS A 300 29.56 5.82 -14.31
N GLN A 301 30.62 5.46 -13.57
CA GLN A 301 31.70 4.60 -14.07
C GLN A 301 31.45 3.12 -13.78
N GLU A 302 30.88 2.78 -12.63
CA GLU A 302 30.69 1.38 -12.20
C GLU A 302 29.32 0.79 -12.60
N HIS A 303 28.27 1.61 -12.73
CA HIS A 303 26.88 1.13 -12.92
C HIS A 303 26.19 1.56 -14.23
N ASP A 304 26.91 2.20 -15.17
CA ASP A 304 26.36 2.74 -16.43
C ASP A 304 25.09 3.61 -16.21
N ILE A 305 25.12 4.42 -15.14
CA ILE A 305 24.07 5.41 -14.86
C ILE A 305 24.18 6.55 -15.87
N LYS A 306 23.07 6.86 -16.54
CA LYS A 306 22.97 7.93 -17.53
C LYS A 306 22.61 9.26 -16.88
N TYR A 307 21.69 9.23 -15.92
CA TYR A 307 21.19 10.44 -15.24
C TYR A 307 21.18 10.29 -13.71
N VAL A 308 21.76 11.26 -13.01
CA VAL A 308 21.64 11.43 -11.56
C VAL A 308 20.85 12.72 -11.32
N TYR A 309 19.70 12.61 -10.68
CA TYR A 309 18.87 13.75 -10.28
C TYR A 309 18.90 13.88 -8.76
N VAL A 310 18.73 15.10 -8.24
CA VAL A 310 18.60 15.36 -6.79
C VAL A 310 17.31 16.11 -6.47
N TRP A 311 16.75 15.87 -5.29
CA TRP A 311 15.60 16.59 -4.76
C TRP A 311 15.99 17.96 -4.17
N HIS A 312 15.16 18.99 -4.35
CA HIS A 312 15.14 20.17 -3.48
C HIS A 312 13.74 20.83 -3.47
N ALA A 313 13.38 21.55 -2.41
CA ALA A 313 12.18 22.39 -2.43
C ALA A 313 12.36 23.64 -3.30
N ILE A 314 11.29 24.23 -3.83
CA ILE A 314 11.36 25.49 -4.60
C ILE A 314 11.97 26.64 -3.77
N THR A 315 11.79 26.61 -2.46
CA THR A 315 12.35 27.55 -1.47
C THR A 315 13.74 27.15 -0.96
N GLY A 316 14.41 26.20 -1.62
CA GLY A 316 15.72 25.66 -1.25
C GLY A 316 15.62 24.45 -0.32
N TYR A 317 14.81 24.55 0.74
CA TYR A 317 14.38 23.44 1.59
C TYR A 317 12.96 23.72 2.14
N TRP A 318 12.38 22.76 2.89
CA TRP A 318 11.01 22.85 3.44
C TRP A 318 10.74 24.16 4.20
N GLY A 319 11.57 24.51 5.19
CA GLY A 319 11.49 25.77 5.92
C GLY A 319 12.19 26.96 5.24
N GLY A 320 12.62 26.82 3.99
CA GLY A 320 13.33 27.84 3.21
C GLY A 320 14.85 27.88 3.39
N VAL A 321 15.48 29.01 3.04
CA VAL A 321 16.92 29.30 3.25
C VAL A 321 17.12 30.05 4.55
N LYS A 322 17.99 29.57 5.45
CA LYS A 322 18.21 30.13 6.79
C LYS A 322 18.73 31.59 6.71
N PRO A 323 17.99 32.59 7.21
CA PRO A 323 18.43 33.99 7.16
C PRO A 323 19.74 34.23 7.93
N GLY A 324 20.67 35.00 7.33
CA GLY A 324 21.91 35.43 7.99
C GLY A 324 22.96 34.35 8.24
N VAL A 325 22.83 33.15 7.66
CA VAL A 325 23.87 32.10 7.75
C VAL A 325 25.06 32.41 6.83
N THR A 326 26.28 32.17 7.32
CA THR A 326 27.53 32.50 6.61
C THR A 326 27.66 31.77 5.28
N GLY A 327 27.92 32.52 4.20
CA GLY A 327 28.02 32.00 2.84
C GLY A 327 26.69 31.97 2.09
N MET A 328 25.61 32.53 2.66
CA MET A 328 24.28 32.63 2.03
C MET A 328 23.63 34.03 2.23
N GLU A 329 24.30 34.96 2.90
CA GLU A 329 23.78 36.31 3.18
C GLU A 329 23.52 37.11 1.89
N HIS A 330 24.27 36.83 0.82
CA HIS A 330 24.11 37.49 -0.47
C HIS A 330 22.74 37.24 -1.10
N TYR A 331 22.06 36.14 -0.76
CA TYR A 331 20.68 35.86 -1.21
C TYR A 331 19.60 36.70 -0.51
N ASP A 332 19.91 37.40 0.59
CA ASP A 332 18.98 38.26 1.35
C ASP A 332 17.66 37.55 1.71
N SER A 333 17.76 36.30 2.18
CA SER A 333 16.62 35.51 2.68
C SER A 333 16.00 36.14 3.92
N LYS A 334 14.66 36.17 3.99
CA LYS A 334 13.88 36.79 5.07
C LYS A 334 12.75 35.86 5.52
N MET A 335 12.41 35.92 6.80
CA MET A 335 11.27 35.17 7.33
C MET A 335 9.96 35.73 6.80
N ALA A 336 9.21 34.89 6.09
CA ALA A 336 7.83 35.13 5.65
C ALA A 336 6.93 34.02 6.22
N PHE A 337 5.65 34.32 6.47
CA PHE A 337 4.72 33.39 7.11
C PHE A 337 3.60 33.04 6.12
N PRO A 338 3.53 31.77 5.65
CA PRO A 338 2.45 31.30 4.78
C PRO A 338 1.05 31.63 5.28
N VAL A 339 0.22 32.21 4.41
CA VAL A 339 -1.23 32.38 4.62
C VAL A 339 -1.98 31.57 3.57
N SER A 340 -2.75 30.58 4.01
CA SER A 340 -3.55 29.73 3.10
C SER A 340 -4.74 30.49 2.51
N SER A 341 -5.25 30.03 1.37
CA SER A 341 -6.54 30.50 0.85
C SER A 341 -7.70 29.78 1.55
N PRO A 342 -8.81 30.48 1.88
CA PRO A 342 -10.04 29.85 2.34
C PRO A 342 -10.59 28.78 1.38
N GLY A 343 -10.26 28.86 0.07
CA GLY A 343 -10.60 27.82 -0.91
C GLY A 343 -9.85 26.50 -0.66
N VAL A 344 -8.57 26.58 -0.31
CA VAL A 344 -7.73 25.40 0.02
C VAL A 344 -8.14 24.84 1.38
N GLU A 345 -8.36 25.69 2.38
CA GLU A 345 -8.85 25.30 3.72
C GLU A 345 -10.25 24.67 3.68
N SER A 346 -11.04 24.98 2.64
CA SER A 346 -12.33 24.33 2.40
C SER A 346 -12.21 22.85 1.98
N ASN A 347 -11.03 22.38 1.57
CA ASN A 347 -10.75 20.97 1.27
C ASN A 347 -9.92 20.31 2.40
N GLN A 348 -8.97 19.42 2.11
CA GLN A 348 -8.18 18.65 3.09
C GLN A 348 -7.11 19.52 3.78
N PRO A 349 -7.04 19.54 5.14
CA PRO A 349 -5.94 20.17 5.88
C PRO A 349 -4.57 19.56 5.55
N ASP A 350 -3.52 20.37 5.64
CA ASP A 350 -2.15 19.97 5.32
C ASP A 350 -1.18 20.28 6.47
N GLU A 351 -0.59 19.24 7.05
CA GLU A 351 0.27 19.34 8.24
C GLU A 351 1.65 19.96 7.93
N ALA A 352 2.14 19.79 6.70
CA ALA A 352 3.38 20.42 6.25
C ALA A 352 3.20 21.93 6.15
N LEU A 353 2.14 22.40 5.47
CA LEU A 353 1.78 23.81 5.42
C LEU A 353 1.57 24.40 6.83
N ALA A 354 0.87 23.70 7.72
CA ALA A 354 0.66 24.15 9.10
C ALA A 354 1.98 24.29 9.88
N THR A 355 2.91 23.33 9.74
CA THR A 355 4.23 23.40 10.38
C THR A 355 5.06 24.59 9.86
N ILE A 356 5.07 24.80 8.55
CA ILE A 356 5.82 25.89 7.90
C ILE A 356 5.18 27.26 8.25
N ALA A 357 3.85 27.33 8.40
CA ALA A 357 3.16 28.52 8.89
C ALA A 357 3.53 28.87 10.35
N ILE A 358 3.65 27.87 11.23
CA ILE A 358 4.06 28.06 12.63
C ILE A 358 5.54 28.50 12.72
N ASN A 359 6.43 27.83 12.00
CA ASN A 359 7.87 28.09 12.07
C ASN A 359 8.33 29.28 11.20
N GLY A 360 7.48 29.74 10.27
CA GLY A 360 7.85 30.64 9.17
C GLY A 360 8.72 29.97 8.11
N LEU A 361 8.88 30.63 6.96
CA LEU A 361 9.71 30.19 5.85
C LEU A 361 10.78 31.24 5.52
N GLY A 362 12.03 30.79 5.34
CA GLY A 362 13.13 31.63 4.87
C GLY A 362 13.04 31.88 3.37
N LEU A 363 12.36 32.95 2.98
CA LEU A 363 12.12 33.30 1.59
C LEU A 363 13.29 34.13 1.05
N VAL A 364 14.04 33.54 0.11
CA VAL A 364 15.07 34.23 -0.69
C VAL A 364 14.49 35.52 -1.30
N ASN A 365 15.27 36.60 -1.38
CA ASN A 365 14.77 37.84 -2.00
C ASN A 365 14.35 37.57 -3.48
N PRO A 366 13.11 37.90 -3.90
CA PRO A 366 12.65 37.65 -5.26
C PRO A 366 13.44 38.37 -6.37
N GLU A 367 14.24 39.41 -6.07
CA GLU A 367 15.21 40.00 -7.01
C GLU A 367 16.48 39.16 -7.19
N LYS A 368 16.75 38.22 -6.27
CA LYS A 368 17.97 37.42 -6.21
C LYS A 368 17.75 35.92 -6.43
N VAL A 369 16.50 35.46 -6.49
CA VAL A 369 16.15 34.03 -6.60
C VAL A 369 16.76 33.34 -7.83
N PHE A 370 17.00 34.06 -8.94
CA PHE A 370 17.76 33.51 -10.07
C PHE A 370 19.21 33.19 -9.70
N HIS A 371 19.90 34.06 -8.96
CA HIS A 371 21.26 33.82 -8.49
C HIS A 371 21.33 32.63 -7.53
N PHE A 372 20.29 32.44 -6.70
CA PHE A 372 20.17 31.26 -5.83
C PHE A 372 20.07 29.95 -6.61
N TYR A 373 19.14 29.86 -7.58
CA TYR A 373 19.03 28.65 -8.39
C TYR A 373 20.25 28.43 -9.29
N ASP A 374 20.80 29.48 -9.89
CA ASP A 374 21.93 29.37 -10.82
C ASP A 374 23.23 28.95 -10.11
N GLU A 375 23.49 29.47 -8.90
CA GLU A 375 24.64 29.04 -8.08
C GLU A 375 24.48 27.60 -7.59
N LEU A 376 23.28 27.21 -7.11
CA LEU A 376 22.95 25.83 -6.71
C LEU A 376 23.04 24.85 -7.88
N HIS A 377 22.46 25.18 -9.04
CA HIS A 377 22.42 24.28 -10.19
C HIS A 377 23.76 24.25 -10.95
N SER A 378 24.52 25.35 -11.01
CA SER A 378 25.93 25.31 -11.47
C SER A 378 26.77 24.43 -10.55
N TYR A 379 26.58 24.48 -9.23
CA TYR A 379 27.27 23.57 -8.31
C TYR A 379 26.91 22.10 -8.62
N LEU A 380 25.62 21.76 -8.66
CA LEU A 380 25.15 20.40 -8.92
C LEU A 380 25.61 19.87 -10.30
N ALA A 381 25.52 20.67 -11.36
CA ALA A 381 26.03 20.31 -12.68
C ALA A 381 27.55 20.10 -12.67
N SER A 382 28.33 20.91 -11.93
CA SER A 382 29.77 20.70 -11.75
C SER A 382 30.11 19.44 -10.95
N ALA A 383 29.19 19.01 -10.08
CA ALA A 383 29.23 17.74 -9.36
C ALA A 383 28.70 16.55 -10.20
N GLY A 384 28.31 16.75 -11.47
CA GLY A 384 27.89 15.66 -12.36
C GLY A 384 26.43 15.23 -12.22
N ILE A 385 25.58 16.06 -11.61
CA ILE A 385 24.11 15.93 -11.59
C ILE A 385 23.53 16.43 -12.91
N ASP A 386 22.52 15.74 -13.45
CA ASP A 386 21.96 15.99 -14.78
C ASP A 386 20.56 16.64 -14.75
N GLY A 387 19.97 16.76 -13.56
CA GLY A 387 18.67 17.40 -13.35
C GLY A 387 18.22 17.40 -11.88
N VAL A 388 17.01 17.92 -11.62
CA VAL A 388 16.45 18.06 -10.28
C VAL A 388 14.99 17.64 -10.19
N LYS A 389 14.59 17.07 -9.05
CA LYS A 389 13.18 16.96 -8.62
C LYS A 389 12.89 18.16 -7.73
N VAL A 390 11.93 19.02 -8.12
CA VAL A 390 11.67 20.29 -7.42
C VAL A 390 10.29 20.27 -6.78
N ASP A 391 10.28 20.17 -5.46
CA ASP A 391 9.08 19.97 -4.63
C ASP A 391 8.56 21.28 -4.02
N VAL A 392 7.46 21.20 -3.28
CA VAL A 392 6.83 22.27 -2.49
C VAL A 392 6.40 23.50 -3.34
N GLN A 393 6.27 23.36 -4.67
CA GLN A 393 6.16 24.50 -5.59
C GLN A 393 4.96 25.43 -5.31
N ASN A 394 3.80 24.89 -4.96
CA ASN A 394 2.60 25.68 -4.69
C ASN A 394 2.74 26.66 -3.51
N ILE A 395 3.72 26.52 -2.60
CA ILE A 395 3.85 27.34 -1.38
C ILE A 395 3.89 28.85 -1.68
N LEU A 396 4.40 29.21 -2.85
CA LEU A 396 4.53 30.58 -3.33
C LEU A 396 3.19 31.32 -3.39
N GLU A 397 2.06 30.62 -3.51
CA GLU A 397 0.74 31.28 -3.53
C GLU A 397 0.30 31.84 -2.17
N THR A 398 0.91 31.34 -1.09
CA THR A 398 0.65 31.71 0.31
C THR A 398 1.54 32.86 0.79
N LEU A 399 2.49 33.28 -0.05
CA LEU A 399 3.56 34.22 0.26
C LEU A 399 3.47 35.53 -0.57
N GLY A 400 2.38 35.73 -1.31
CA GLY A 400 2.19 36.90 -2.20
C GLY A 400 2.08 38.26 -1.48
N ALA A 401 1.84 38.26 -0.17
CA ALA A 401 1.79 39.48 0.66
C ALA A 401 3.13 40.22 0.66
N GLY A 402 3.10 41.54 0.40
CA GLY A 402 4.32 42.36 0.27
C GLY A 402 5.11 42.17 -1.04
N HIS A 403 4.79 41.15 -1.84
CA HIS A 403 5.43 40.84 -3.12
C HIS A 403 4.55 41.13 -4.35
N GLY A 404 3.39 41.74 -4.14
CA GLY A 404 2.47 42.15 -5.22
C GLY A 404 1.53 41.04 -5.71
N GLY A 405 1.23 40.05 -4.86
CA GLY A 405 0.27 38.99 -5.16
C GLY A 405 0.92 37.65 -5.53
N ARG A 406 0.13 36.57 -5.41
CA ARG A 406 0.58 35.18 -5.63
C ARG A 406 1.10 34.95 -7.03
N VAL A 407 0.36 35.42 -8.04
CA VAL A 407 0.69 35.27 -9.45
C VAL A 407 2.06 35.88 -9.75
N LYS A 408 2.32 37.07 -9.21
CA LYS A 408 3.58 37.81 -9.40
C LYS A 408 4.78 37.08 -8.80
N LEU A 409 4.65 36.63 -7.56
CA LEU A 409 5.71 35.91 -6.84
C LEU A 409 5.98 34.54 -7.49
N ALA A 410 4.94 33.73 -7.71
CA ALA A 410 5.05 32.42 -8.34
C ALA A 410 5.69 32.51 -9.72
N ARG A 411 5.17 33.38 -10.60
CA ARG A 411 5.70 33.60 -11.96
C ARG A 411 7.18 33.97 -11.95
N LYS A 412 7.61 34.82 -11.01
CA LYS A 412 9.02 35.23 -10.91
C LYS A 412 9.93 34.08 -10.48
N TYR A 413 9.49 33.27 -9.52
CA TYR A 413 10.20 32.07 -9.08
C TYR A 413 10.29 31.01 -10.19
N HIS A 414 9.19 30.68 -10.86
CA HIS A 414 9.21 29.72 -11.97
C HIS A 414 10.06 30.20 -13.15
N GLN A 415 10.05 31.50 -13.50
CA GLN A 415 10.92 32.06 -14.54
C GLN A 415 12.41 31.98 -14.17
N ALA A 416 12.76 32.27 -12.92
CA ALA A 416 14.12 32.12 -12.42
C ALA A 416 14.58 30.65 -12.40
N LEU A 417 13.69 29.74 -12.00
CA LEU A 417 13.93 28.30 -12.00
C LEU A 417 14.16 27.80 -13.43
N GLU A 418 13.23 28.05 -14.36
CA GLU A 418 13.37 27.64 -15.76
C GLU A 418 14.62 28.24 -16.43
N ALA A 419 15.00 29.47 -16.10
CA ALA A 419 16.23 30.08 -16.59
C ALA A 419 17.48 29.33 -16.10
N SER A 420 17.52 28.94 -14.81
CA SER A 420 18.62 28.15 -14.25
C SER A 420 18.68 26.73 -14.83
N ILE A 421 17.55 26.01 -14.89
CA ILE A 421 17.48 24.68 -15.52
C ILE A 421 17.99 24.73 -16.95
N SER A 422 17.58 25.75 -17.72
CA SER A 422 18.02 25.92 -19.12
C SER A 422 19.51 26.22 -19.28
N ARG A 423 20.17 26.76 -18.26
CA ARG A 423 21.60 27.08 -18.28
C ARG A 423 22.46 25.91 -17.80
N ASN A 424 21.99 25.16 -16.81
CA ASN A 424 22.78 24.17 -16.09
C ASN A 424 22.46 22.71 -16.49
N PHE A 425 21.23 22.42 -16.96
CA PHE A 425 20.78 21.06 -17.33
C PHE A 425 20.27 21.03 -18.79
N PRO A 426 21.16 20.79 -19.79
CA PRO A 426 20.85 20.92 -21.22
C PRO A 426 19.82 19.90 -21.75
N ASP A 427 19.45 18.90 -20.96
CA ASP A 427 18.36 17.98 -21.28
C ASP A 427 16.98 18.41 -20.79
N ASN A 428 16.85 19.62 -20.26
CA ASN A 428 15.64 20.11 -19.56
C ASN A 428 15.34 19.26 -18.31
N GLY A 429 16.39 19.01 -17.53
CA GLY A 429 16.38 18.09 -16.39
C GLY A 429 15.64 18.64 -15.18
N ILE A 430 14.30 18.62 -15.24
CA ILE A 430 13.44 18.98 -14.12
C ILE A 430 12.18 18.11 -14.06
N ILE A 431 11.87 17.60 -12.87
CA ILE A 431 10.56 17.07 -12.49
C ILE A 431 9.90 18.09 -11.57
N CYS A 432 8.81 18.72 -12.00
CA CYS A 432 8.03 19.62 -11.17
C CYS A 432 7.08 18.83 -10.25
N CYS A 433 7.11 19.11 -8.95
CA CYS A 433 6.41 18.33 -7.94
C CYS A 433 5.70 19.27 -6.94
N MET A 434 4.55 18.85 -6.39
CA MET A 434 3.67 19.70 -5.57
C MET A 434 3.32 21.04 -6.24
N SER A 435 3.16 20.99 -7.57
CA SER A 435 3.12 22.13 -8.51
C SER A 435 1.78 22.26 -9.23
N HIS A 436 0.69 21.79 -8.61
CA HIS A 436 -0.61 21.67 -9.25
C HIS A 436 -1.41 22.98 -9.37
N ASN A 437 -0.97 24.11 -8.81
CA ASN A 437 -1.72 25.35 -8.91
C ASN A 437 -1.61 26.02 -10.30
N THR A 438 -2.65 26.76 -10.67
CA THR A 438 -2.70 27.48 -11.96
C THR A 438 -1.73 28.67 -12.00
N ASP A 439 -1.31 29.21 -10.85
CA ASP A 439 -0.25 30.23 -10.76
C ASP A 439 1.05 29.76 -11.42
N GLY A 440 1.46 28.51 -11.14
CA GLY A 440 2.63 27.86 -11.71
C GLY A 440 2.40 27.31 -13.12
N LEU A 441 1.28 26.59 -13.35
CA LEU A 441 0.98 25.99 -14.66
C LEU A 441 0.91 27.03 -15.78
N TYR A 442 0.24 28.16 -15.56
CA TYR A 442 0.18 29.26 -16.52
C TYR A 442 1.44 30.16 -16.50
N SER A 443 2.51 29.79 -15.79
CA SER A 443 3.80 30.50 -15.79
C SER A 443 4.98 29.65 -16.33
N ALA A 444 4.78 28.37 -16.65
CA ALA A 444 5.85 27.44 -17.03
C ALA A 444 6.01 27.29 -18.56
N LYS A 445 7.07 27.87 -19.13
CA LYS A 445 7.37 27.86 -20.58
C LYS A 445 8.28 26.72 -21.03
N ARG A 446 9.06 26.13 -20.13
CA ARG A 446 10.14 25.17 -20.44
C ARG A 446 10.04 23.87 -19.67
N SER A 447 9.73 23.90 -18.37
CA SER A 447 9.62 22.70 -17.53
C SER A 447 8.63 21.72 -18.16
N ALA A 448 9.09 20.49 -18.42
CA ALA A 448 8.43 19.54 -19.30
C ALA A 448 7.87 18.28 -18.60
N VAL A 449 8.19 18.04 -17.33
CA VAL A 449 7.68 16.90 -16.55
C VAL A 449 7.03 17.41 -15.26
N ILE A 450 5.84 16.91 -14.92
CA ILE A 450 5.14 17.23 -13.67
C ILE A 450 4.59 15.99 -12.99
N ARG A 451 4.80 15.84 -11.68
CA ARG A 451 4.21 14.74 -10.92
C ARG A 451 2.70 14.89 -10.82
N ALA A 452 1.96 13.82 -11.08
CA ALA A 452 0.53 13.85 -11.45
C ALA A 452 -0.45 13.65 -10.29
N SER A 453 0.02 13.31 -9.09
CA SER A 453 -0.81 13.00 -7.91
C SER A 453 -0.04 13.23 -6.60
N ASP A 454 -0.76 13.02 -5.49
CA ASP A 454 -0.15 12.71 -4.19
C ASP A 454 0.81 11.51 -4.27
N ASP A 455 1.61 11.29 -3.23
CA ASP A 455 2.56 10.16 -3.17
C ASP A 455 1.84 8.80 -3.31
N PHE A 456 2.52 7.83 -3.92
CA PHE A 456 2.20 6.43 -3.68
C PHE A 456 2.42 6.14 -2.19
N TRP A 457 1.36 5.78 -1.46
CA TRP A 457 1.43 5.46 -0.03
C TRP A 457 1.40 3.94 0.18
N PRO A 458 2.55 3.24 0.19
CA PRO A 458 2.60 1.77 0.30
C PRO A 458 1.97 1.18 1.56
N ARG A 459 1.68 2.00 2.59
CA ARG A 459 1.04 1.58 3.84
C ARG A 459 -0.43 2.03 4.00
N ASP A 460 -0.99 2.78 3.04
CA ASP A 460 -2.41 3.16 3.03
C ASP A 460 -3.18 2.39 1.94
N PRO A 461 -3.97 1.36 2.30
CA PRO A 461 -4.76 0.60 1.33
C PRO A 461 -5.84 1.42 0.62
N ALA A 462 -6.25 2.58 1.16
CA ALA A 462 -7.16 3.49 0.48
C ALA A 462 -6.48 4.20 -0.70
N SER A 463 -5.16 4.41 -0.64
CA SER A 463 -4.43 5.20 -1.64
C SER A 463 -4.40 4.55 -3.03
N HIS A 464 -4.29 3.22 -3.13
CA HIS A 464 -3.88 2.56 -4.39
C HIS A 464 -4.84 2.76 -5.55
N THR A 465 -6.14 2.49 -5.37
CA THR A 465 -7.12 2.66 -6.45
C THR A 465 -7.38 4.14 -6.74
N ILE A 466 -7.33 4.99 -5.70
CA ILE A 466 -7.44 6.44 -5.83
C ILE A 466 -6.26 7.00 -6.64
N HIS A 467 -5.03 6.53 -6.39
CA HIS A 467 -3.82 6.95 -7.11
C HIS A 467 -3.98 6.74 -8.60
N ILE A 468 -4.38 5.54 -9.03
CA ILE A 468 -4.52 5.20 -10.47
C ILE A 468 -5.63 6.05 -11.12
N ALA A 469 -6.74 6.30 -10.42
CA ALA A 469 -7.75 7.23 -10.90
C ALA A 469 -7.23 8.68 -10.99
N SER A 470 -6.58 9.18 -9.93
CA SER A 470 -6.08 10.55 -9.86
C SER A 470 -4.99 10.86 -10.88
N VAL A 471 -3.99 9.99 -11.08
CA VAL A 471 -2.98 10.22 -12.13
C VAL A 471 -3.61 10.25 -13.52
N ALA A 472 -4.60 9.38 -13.79
CA ALA A 472 -5.27 9.33 -15.09
C ALA A 472 -6.13 10.58 -15.36
N TYR A 473 -6.99 10.98 -14.42
CA TYR A 473 -7.85 12.16 -14.60
C TYR A 473 -7.07 13.48 -14.52
N ASN A 474 -6.09 13.62 -13.61
CA ASN A 474 -5.23 14.81 -13.58
C ASN A 474 -4.40 14.93 -14.87
N THR A 475 -4.02 13.81 -15.49
CA THR A 475 -3.33 13.79 -16.80
C THR A 475 -4.15 14.41 -17.94
N ILE A 476 -5.49 14.45 -17.85
CA ILE A 476 -6.33 15.15 -18.84
C ILE A 476 -5.99 16.65 -18.90
N PHE A 477 -5.76 17.28 -17.74
CA PHE A 477 -5.47 18.71 -17.65
C PHE A 477 -3.96 18.99 -17.61
N LEU A 478 -3.22 18.37 -16.68
CA LEU A 478 -1.77 18.54 -16.53
C LEU A 478 -1.00 18.16 -17.80
N GLY A 479 -1.51 17.15 -18.52
CA GLY A 479 -0.94 16.68 -19.79
C GLY A 479 -0.91 17.74 -20.88
N GLU A 480 -1.69 18.82 -20.81
CA GLU A 480 -1.60 19.92 -21.79
C GLU A 480 -0.44 20.89 -21.50
N PHE A 481 0.13 20.87 -20.28
CA PHE A 481 1.23 21.74 -19.85
C PHE A 481 2.59 21.03 -19.82
N MET A 482 2.61 19.77 -19.38
CA MET A 482 3.83 18.96 -19.17
C MET A 482 3.52 17.47 -19.41
N GLN A 483 4.54 16.64 -19.56
CA GLN A 483 4.39 15.18 -19.48
C GLN A 483 4.12 14.80 -18.01
N PRO A 484 3.01 14.13 -17.69
CA PRO A 484 2.74 13.69 -16.34
C PRO A 484 3.65 12.53 -15.94
N ASP A 485 4.21 12.65 -14.75
CA ASP A 485 4.92 11.62 -14.01
C ASP A 485 3.96 11.00 -13.00
N TRP A 486 3.82 9.67 -13.03
CA TRP A 486 2.79 8.95 -12.28
C TRP A 486 3.28 8.46 -10.92
N ASP A 487 4.49 8.91 -10.52
CA ASP A 487 5.18 8.64 -9.26
C ASP A 487 5.74 7.21 -9.10
N MET A 488 6.68 7.06 -8.18
CA MET A 488 7.28 5.77 -7.82
C MET A 488 6.23 4.74 -7.37
N PHE A 489 6.65 3.49 -7.31
CA PHE A 489 5.94 2.41 -6.63
C PHE A 489 6.96 1.41 -6.06
N HIS A 490 6.48 0.44 -5.28
CA HIS A 490 7.28 -0.72 -4.88
C HIS A 490 7.00 -1.89 -5.83
N SER A 491 8.03 -2.54 -6.36
CA SER A 491 7.88 -3.78 -7.15
C SER A 491 7.51 -4.97 -6.28
N LEU A 492 7.98 -5.01 -5.02
CA LEU A 492 7.66 -6.09 -4.07
C LEU A 492 6.52 -5.68 -3.11
N HIS A 493 5.31 -5.57 -3.66
CA HIS A 493 4.10 -5.13 -2.92
C HIS A 493 2.82 -5.81 -3.47
N PRO A 494 1.78 -6.11 -2.66
CA PRO A 494 0.56 -6.77 -3.16
C PRO A 494 -0.19 -6.00 -4.29
N MET A 495 -0.05 -4.68 -4.35
CA MET A 495 -0.58 -3.85 -5.45
C MET A 495 0.47 -3.50 -6.53
N ALA A 496 1.69 -4.06 -6.46
CA ALA A 496 2.80 -3.67 -7.34
C ALA A 496 2.46 -3.82 -8.82
N GLU A 497 1.85 -4.96 -9.19
CA GLU A 497 1.55 -5.25 -10.58
C GLU A 497 0.41 -4.37 -11.15
N TYR A 498 -0.58 -4.05 -10.32
CA TYR A 498 -1.64 -3.08 -10.63
C TYR A 498 -1.05 -1.68 -10.91
N HIS A 499 -0.07 -1.25 -10.12
CA HIS A 499 0.66 0.00 -10.36
C HIS A 499 1.57 -0.07 -11.59
N ALA A 500 2.27 -1.18 -11.80
CA ALA A 500 3.13 -1.42 -12.98
C ALA A 500 2.34 -1.33 -14.30
N ALA A 501 1.20 -2.01 -14.38
CA ALA A 501 0.29 -1.96 -15.52
C ALA A 501 -0.15 -0.51 -15.81
N ALA A 502 -0.50 0.26 -14.78
CA ALA A 502 -0.87 1.67 -14.93
C ALA A 502 0.29 2.53 -15.45
N ARG A 503 1.51 2.40 -14.90
CA ARG A 503 2.69 3.14 -15.39
C ARG A 503 3.02 2.78 -16.85
N SER A 504 2.79 1.53 -17.29
CA SER A 504 3.04 1.11 -18.69
C SER A 504 2.19 1.85 -19.73
N VAL A 505 0.95 2.21 -19.39
CA VAL A 505 0.03 2.98 -20.25
C VAL A 505 0.12 4.50 -20.00
N GLY A 506 0.68 4.95 -18.87
CA GLY A 506 0.75 6.37 -18.53
C GLY A 506 1.63 7.22 -19.48
N GLY A 507 2.61 6.60 -20.16
CA GLY A 507 3.61 7.31 -20.98
C GLY A 507 4.57 8.19 -20.16
N CYS A 508 4.52 8.04 -18.83
CA CYS A 508 5.36 8.63 -17.79
C CYS A 508 6.77 8.02 -17.77
N PRO A 509 7.73 8.56 -16.98
CA PRO A 509 8.90 7.77 -16.58
C PRO A 509 8.45 6.53 -15.78
N ILE A 510 9.33 5.54 -15.66
CA ILE A 510 9.10 4.35 -14.83
C ILE A 510 10.26 4.18 -13.86
N TYR A 511 9.99 4.35 -12.58
CA TYR A 511 10.95 4.13 -11.51
C TYR A 511 10.27 3.56 -10.26
N VAL A 512 11.04 2.85 -9.46
CA VAL A 512 10.60 2.29 -8.17
C VAL A 512 11.31 2.98 -7.01
N SER A 513 10.83 2.78 -5.78
CA SER A 513 11.54 3.20 -4.55
C SER A 513 11.88 2.03 -3.62
N ASP A 514 11.98 0.82 -4.19
CA ASP A 514 12.28 -0.41 -3.45
C ASP A 514 13.60 -0.34 -2.65
N LYS A 515 13.59 -1.00 -1.49
CA LYS A 515 14.79 -1.18 -0.65
C LYS A 515 15.75 -2.18 -1.29
N PRO A 516 17.08 -2.03 -1.13
CA PRO A 516 18.04 -2.99 -1.67
C PRO A 516 17.70 -4.43 -1.27
N GLY A 517 17.65 -5.32 -2.27
CA GLY A 517 17.28 -6.74 -2.07
C GLY A 517 15.79 -7.03 -1.87
N HIS A 518 14.90 -6.04 -1.98
CA HIS A 518 13.45 -6.19 -1.82
C HIS A 518 12.72 -5.89 -3.15
N HIS A 519 13.12 -6.58 -4.21
CA HIS A 519 12.71 -6.32 -5.59
C HIS A 519 11.93 -7.51 -6.18
N ASP A 520 10.90 -7.24 -6.99
CA ASP A 520 10.33 -8.24 -7.89
C ASP A 520 10.89 -8.06 -9.32
N PHE A 521 11.94 -8.81 -9.63
CA PHE A 521 12.57 -8.76 -10.94
C PHE A 521 11.74 -9.40 -12.05
N ASP A 522 10.79 -10.28 -11.74
CA ASP A 522 9.92 -10.90 -12.76
C ASP A 522 8.75 -10.00 -13.14
N LEU A 523 8.29 -9.15 -12.21
CA LEU A 523 7.46 -7.99 -12.50
C LEU A 523 8.22 -6.94 -13.32
N LEU A 524 9.44 -6.55 -12.90
CA LEU A 524 10.19 -5.49 -13.59
C LEU A 524 10.51 -5.83 -15.05
N LYS A 525 10.74 -7.11 -15.40
CA LYS A 525 10.91 -7.58 -16.80
C LYS A 525 9.68 -7.31 -17.69
N LYS A 526 8.49 -7.08 -17.12
CA LYS A 526 7.28 -6.70 -17.87
C LYS A 526 7.25 -5.22 -18.27
N LEU A 527 8.18 -4.41 -17.76
CA LEU A 527 8.32 -2.97 -18.02
C LEU A 527 9.66 -2.59 -18.67
N VAL A 528 10.74 -3.25 -18.25
CA VAL A 528 12.13 -2.87 -18.52
C VAL A 528 12.81 -3.88 -19.43
N LEU A 529 13.49 -3.38 -20.47
CA LEU A 529 14.34 -4.16 -21.37
C LEU A 529 15.72 -4.43 -20.72
N PRO A 530 16.48 -5.45 -21.17
CA PRO A 530 17.81 -5.74 -20.62
C PRO A 530 18.80 -4.56 -20.71
N ASP A 531 18.58 -3.65 -21.66
CA ASP A 531 19.36 -2.44 -21.88
C ASP A 531 19.09 -1.32 -20.82
N GLY A 532 18.16 -1.58 -19.89
CA GLY A 532 17.72 -0.66 -18.83
C GLY A 532 16.74 0.41 -19.28
N SER A 533 16.24 0.33 -20.52
CA SER A 533 15.21 1.23 -21.05
C SER A 533 13.80 0.64 -20.98
N ILE A 534 12.79 1.44 -21.31
CA ILE A 534 11.39 1.02 -21.27
C ILE A 534 10.69 1.17 -22.63
N LEU A 535 9.63 0.37 -22.83
CA LEU A 535 8.69 0.52 -23.95
C LEU A 535 7.66 1.62 -23.63
N ARG A 536 8.10 2.87 -23.52
CA ARG A 536 7.21 3.99 -23.14
C ARG A 536 6.20 4.32 -24.25
N ALA A 537 4.92 4.44 -23.88
CA ALA A 537 3.87 4.95 -24.75
C ALA A 537 4.01 6.48 -24.98
N LYS A 538 3.55 6.97 -26.14
CA LYS A 538 3.93 8.29 -26.67
C LYS A 538 3.31 9.50 -25.97
N LEU A 539 2.06 9.38 -25.54
CA LEU A 539 1.26 10.49 -25.01
C LEU A 539 1.20 10.43 -23.48
N PRO A 540 0.65 11.45 -22.81
CA PRO A 540 0.08 11.28 -21.49
C PRO A 540 -1.14 10.34 -21.54
N GLY A 541 -1.13 9.24 -20.79
CA GLY A 541 -2.21 8.24 -20.78
C GLY A 541 -3.51 8.79 -20.17
N ARG A 542 -4.64 8.65 -20.87
CA ARG A 542 -5.92 9.30 -20.51
C ARG A 542 -7.02 8.27 -20.25
N PRO A 543 -8.00 8.54 -19.37
CA PRO A 543 -9.26 7.81 -19.35
C PRO A 543 -9.89 7.75 -20.74
N THR A 544 -10.56 6.65 -21.09
CA THR A 544 -11.28 6.54 -22.38
C THR A 544 -12.54 7.42 -22.38
N LYS A 545 -13.07 7.68 -23.58
CA LYS A 545 -14.15 8.64 -23.82
C LYS A 545 -15.45 8.31 -23.07
N ASP A 546 -15.71 7.03 -22.85
CA ASP A 546 -16.83 6.53 -22.05
C ASP A 546 -16.59 6.53 -20.54
N CYS A 547 -15.33 6.51 -20.07
CA CYS A 547 -15.01 6.68 -18.65
C CYS A 547 -15.16 8.14 -18.17
N LEU A 548 -14.92 9.14 -19.03
CA LEU A 548 -14.78 10.57 -18.68
C LEU A 548 -15.82 11.13 -17.70
N PHE A 549 -17.06 10.65 -17.73
CA PHE A 549 -18.19 11.14 -16.92
C PHE A 549 -18.75 10.05 -15.97
N THR A 550 -17.91 9.13 -15.52
CA THR A 550 -18.23 8.05 -14.57
C THR A 550 -17.29 8.11 -13.37
N ASP A 551 -17.72 7.64 -12.19
CA ASP A 551 -16.87 7.53 -11.01
C ASP A 551 -16.43 6.06 -10.83
N PRO A 552 -15.29 5.64 -11.42
CA PRO A 552 -14.82 4.25 -11.38
C PRO A 552 -14.32 3.81 -9.99
N ALA A 553 -14.35 4.71 -9.01
CA ALA A 553 -13.94 4.45 -7.64
C ALA A 553 -15.14 4.22 -6.70
N ARG A 554 -16.37 4.57 -7.12
CA ARG A 554 -17.57 4.58 -6.23
C ARG A 554 -18.89 4.12 -6.83
N ASP A 555 -19.06 4.15 -8.16
CA ASP A 555 -20.38 3.96 -8.75
C ASP A 555 -20.87 2.49 -8.79
N GLY A 556 -20.01 1.55 -8.36
CA GLY A 556 -20.29 0.11 -8.28
C GLY A 556 -20.41 -0.61 -9.62
N LYS A 557 -20.12 0.05 -10.76
CA LYS A 557 -20.45 -0.46 -12.11
C LYS A 557 -19.49 -0.04 -13.23
N SER A 558 -18.60 0.93 -13.01
CA SER A 558 -17.66 1.41 -14.04
C SER A 558 -16.25 0.91 -13.76
N LEU A 559 -15.59 0.40 -14.80
CA LEU A 559 -14.14 0.18 -14.84
C LEU A 559 -13.45 1.46 -15.32
N LEU A 560 -12.26 1.75 -14.80
CA LEU A 560 -11.38 2.76 -15.36
C LEU A 560 -10.60 2.14 -16.51
N LYS A 561 -10.91 2.53 -17.76
CA LYS A 561 -10.08 2.26 -18.93
C LYS A 561 -9.18 3.46 -19.20
N ILE A 562 -7.89 3.23 -19.36
CA ILE A 562 -6.87 4.23 -19.68
C ILE A 562 -6.25 3.86 -21.03
N TRP A 563 -6.11 4.80 -21.97
CA TRP A 563 -5.56 4.56 -23.30
C TRP A 563 -4.31 5.42 -23.62
N ASN A 564 -3.47 4.92 -24.52
CA ASN A 564 -2.30 5.61 -25.07
C ASN A 564 -1.90 5.05 -26.45
N MET A 565 -0.93 5.68 -27.11
CA MET A 565 -0.44 5.38 -28.47
C MET A 565 1.02 4.89 -28.48
N ASN A 566 1.33 3.98 -29.40
CA ASN A 566 2.68 3.56 -29.78
C ASN A 566 3.01 4.07 -31.21
N ASP A 567 3.95 3.41 -31.90
CA ASP A 567 4.27 3.68 -33.30
C ASP A 567 3.26 3.06 -34.28
N PHE A 568 2.85 1.80 -34.05
CA PHE A 568 1.97 1.03 -34.94
C PHE A 568 0.77 0.38 -34.22
N SER A 569 0.48 0.82 -32.99
CA SER A 569 -0.60 0.29 -32.15
C SER A 569 -1.06 1.32 -31.11
N GLY A 570 -2.19 1.06 -30.47
CA GLY A 570 -2.54 1.62 -29.17
C GLY A 570 -2.35 0.62 -28.04
N VAL A 571 -2.41 1.12 -26.81
CA VAL A 571 -2.44 0.31 -25.59
C VAL A 571 -3.57 0.82 -24.69
N VAL A 572 -4.36 -0.09 -24.13
CA VAL A 572 -5.44 0.21 -23.17
C VAL A 572 -5.26 -0.65 -21.93
N ALA A 573 -5.19 -0.03 -20.75
CA ALA A 573 -5.22 -0.76 -19.48
C ALA A 573 -6.54 -0.50 -18.75
N VAL A 574 -7.10 -1.54 -18.13
CA VAL A 574 -8.43 -1.58 -17.53
C VAL A 574 -8.27 -1.92 -16.05
N PHE A 575 -8.94 -1.17 -15.18
CA PHE A 575 -8.80 -1.31 -13.72
C PHE A 575 -10.17 -1.27 -13.05
N ASN A 576 -10.39 -2.17 -12.08
CA ASN A 576 -11.48 -2.01 -11.12
C ASN A 576 -10.96 -1.19 -9.92
N CYS A 577 -11.24 0.13 -9.94
CA CYS A 577 -10.80 1.07 -8.91
C CYS A 577 -11.79 1.21 -7.73
N GLN A 578 -12.90 0.45 -7.75
CA GLN A 578 -13.99 0.61 -6.78
C GLN A 578 -13.53 0.36 -5.34
N GLY A 579 -14.18 1.02 -4.38
CA GLY A 579 -14.07 0.75 -2.93
C GLY A 579 -13.36 1.82 -2.10
N ALA A 580 -12.49 2.64 -2.70
CA ALA A 580 -11.82 3.74 -2.02
C ALA A 580 -11.90 5.05 -2.83
N GLY A 581 -12.14 6.19 -2.17
CA GLY A 581 -12.26 7.49 -2.84
C GLY A 581 -12.12 8.68 -1.88
N TRP A 582 -11.76 9.86 -2.40
CA TRP A 582 -11.67 11.09 -1.60
C TRP A 582 -13.06 11.55 -1.13
N CYS A 583 -13.29 11.68 0.18
CA CYS A 583 -14.57 12.08 0.75
C CYS A 583 -14.71 13.61 0.87
N LYS A 584 -15.78 14.19 0.31
CA LYS A 584 -16.11 15.63 0.43
C LYS A 584 -16.49 16.03 1.87
N VAL A 585 -16.98 15.10 2.69
CA VAL A 585 -17.42 15.36 4.07
C VAL A 585 -16.23 15.27 5.04
N ASP A 586 -15.55 14.12 5.07
CA ASP A 586 -14.39 13.89 5.94
C ASP A 586 -13.10 14.56 5.45
N LYS A 587 -13.10 15.11 4.24
CA LYS A 587 -11.98 15.81 3.60
C LYS A 587 -10.70 14.97 3.51
N LYS A 588 -10.81 13.67 3.25
CA LYS A 588 -9.69 12.73 3.15
C LYS A 588 -10.03 11.52 2.28
N ASN A 589 -9.02 10.77 1.87
CA ASN A 589 -9.18 9.45 1.26
C ASN A 589 -9.81 8.48 2.27
N LEU A 590 -10.80 7.70 1.82
CA LEU A 590 -11.46 6.67 2.62
C LEU A 590 -11.80 5.44 1.77
N ILE A 591 -11.55 4.26 2.34
CA ILE A 591 -12.29 3.05 1.98
C ILE A 591 -13.74 3.26 2.43
N HIS A 592 -14.67 3.01 1.52
CA HIS A 592 -16.12 3.10 1.76
C HIS A 592 -16.85 1.80 1.40
N ASP A 593 -16.17 0.90 0.68
CA ASP A 593 -16.51 -0.53 0.57
C ASP A 593 -15.19 -1.33 0.57
N ASP A 594 -14.98 -2.16 1.59
CA ASP A 594 -13.81 -3.03 1.71
C ASP A 594 -13.82 -4.20 0.72
N ASN A 595 -15.01 -4.63 0.24
CA ASN A 595 -15.20 -5.78 -0.63
C ASN A 595 -16.10 -5.47 -1.85
N PRO A 596 -15.70 -4.52 -2.73
CA PRO A 596 -16.53 -4.11 -3.87
C PRO A 596 -16.74 -5.25 -4.87
N GLY A 597 -17.95 -5.27 -5.44
CA GLY A 597 -18.37 -6.27 -6.41
C GLY A 597 -17.51 -6.34 -7.67
N THR A 598 -17.55 -7.50 -8.31
CA THR A 598 -17.01 -7.71 -9.67
C THR A 598 -17.76 -6.83 -10.67
N VAL A 599 -17.00 -6.12 -11.51
CA VAL A 599 -17.55 -5.21 -12.53
C VAL A 599 -17.19 -5.72 -13.93
N THR A 600 -18.17 -5.69 -14.83
CA THR A 600 -17.97 -6.01 -16.25
C THR A 600 -18.08 -4.75 -17.10
N GLY A 601 -17.06 -4.50 -17.93
CA GLY A 601 -17.04 -3.47 -18.96
C GLY A 601 -16.76 -4.07 -20.34
N PHE A 602 -16.48 -3.21 -21.32
CA PHE A 602 -16.21 -3.59 -22.70
C PHE A 602 -15.03 -2.80 -23.28
N ILE A 603 -14.23 -3.47 -24.12
CA ILE A 603 -13.12 -2.91 -24.89
C ILE A 603 -13.49 -2.89 -26.37
N ARG A 604 -13.07 -1.83 -27.07
CA ARG A 604 -13.26 -1.63 -28.53
C ARG A 604 -12.00 -1.04 -29.14
N ALA A 605 -11.81 -1.23 -30.45
CA ALA A 605 -10.73 -0.57 -31.20
C ALA A 605 -10.72 0.96 -30.99
N LYS A 606 -11.91 1.59 -31.05
CA LYS A 606 -12.13 3.03 -30.85
C LYS A 606 -12.01 3.54 -29.41
N ASP A 607 -11.67 2.69 -28.45
CA ASP A 607 -11.32 3.15 -27.10
C ASP A 607 -9.90 3.78 -27.08
N VAL A 608 -9.08 3.46 -28.09
CA VAL A 608 -7.88 4.24 -28.45
C VAL A 608 -8.30 5.32 -29.44
N ASP A 609 -8.57 6.52 -28.92
CA ASP A 609 -9.23 7.60 -29.67
C ASP A 609 -8.44 8.02 -30.93
N TYR A 610 -7.11 8.00 -30.86
CA TYR A 610 -6.21 8.40 -31.96
C TYR A 610 -5.72 7.23 -32.84
N LEU A 611 -6.34 6.04 -32.77
CA LEU A 611 -5.89 4.84 -33.51
C LEU A 611 -5.87 5.05 -35.05
N SER A 612 -6.83 5.81 -35.58
CA SER A 612 -6.91 6.16 -37.00
C SER A 612 -5.80 7.11 -37.49
N ARG A 613 -5.03 7.73 -36.58
CA ARG A 613 -3.93 8.64 -36.94
C ARG A 613 -2.61 7.92 -37.26
N ILE A 614 -2.61 6.58 -37.20
CA ILE A 614 -1.46 5.72 -37.54
C ILE A 614 -1.82 4.64 -38.58
N THR A 615 -2.93 4.81 -39.28
CA THR A 615 -3.44 3.89 -40.32
C THR A 615 -3.44 4.54 -41.69
N ASP A 616 -3.41 3.74 -42.75
CA ASP A 616 -3.62 4.22 -44.13
C ASP A 616 -5.11 4.62 -44.33
N ASP A 617 -5.39 5.48 -45.32
CA ASP A 617 -6.74 5.98 -45.63
C ASP A 617 -7.76 4.88 -46.00
N GLU A 618 -7.26 3.69 -46.36
CA GLU A 618 -8.06 2.52 -46.76
C GLU A 618 -8.48 1.62 -45.57
N TRP A 619 -8.09 1.94 -44.33
CA TRP A 619 -8.36 1.11 -43.15
C TRP A 619 -9.86 0.94 -42.87
N THR A 620 -10.33 -0.31 -42.82
CA THR A 620 -11.74 -0.66 -42.60
C THR A 620 -12.29 -0.21 -41.24
N GLY A 621 -11.42 -0.11 -40.23
CA GLY A 621 -11.77 0.01 -38.82
C GLY A 621 -11.61 -1.29 -38.02
N ASP A 622 -11.23 -2.40 -38.66
CA ASP A 622 -10.96 -3.67 -37.98
C ASP A 622 -9.63 -3.63 -37.22
N ALA A 623 -9.57 -4.25 -36.04
CA ALA A 623 -8.38 -4.31 -35.21
C ALA A 623 -8.11 -5.72 -34.67
N VAL A 624 -6.86 -5.98 -34.31
CA VAL A 624 -6.44 -7.13 -33.50
C VAL A 624 -6.23 -6.65 -32.07
N ILE A 625 -6.80 -7.37 -31.12
CA ILE A 625 -6.59 -7.13 -29.69
C ILE A 625 -5.81 -8.31 -29.09
N TYR A 626 -4.76 -7.99 -28.32
CA TYR A 626 -4.02 -8.94 -27.50
C TYR A 626 -4.31 -8.68 -26.01
N SER A 627 -4.81 -9.69 -25.30
CA SER A 627 -4.96 -9.69 -23.83
C SER A 627 -3.63 -10.11 -23.19
N HIS A 628 -3.14 -9.35 -22.21
CA HIS A 628 -1.85 -9.62 -21.58
C HIS A 628 -1.90 -10.69 -20.49
N LEU A 629 -2.98 -10.73 -19.70
CA LEU A 629 -3.16 -11.74 -18.63
C LEU A 629 -3.81 -13.03 -19.14
N GLY A 630 -4.80 -12.94 -20.02
CA GLY A 630 -5.33 -14.11 -20.74
C GLY A 630 -4.32 -14.68 -21.73
N GLY A 631 -3.51 -13.81 -22.35
CA GLY A 631 -2.49 -14.20 -23.33
C GLY A 631 -3.02 -14.47 -24.73
N GLU A 632 -4.29 -14.13 -24.99
CA GLU A 632 -5.07 -14.49 -26.18
C GLU A 632 -5.08 -13.38 -27.25
N VAL A 633 -5.24 -13.78 -28.52
CA VAL A 633 -5.47 -12.88 -29.67
C VAL A 633 -6.93 -12.96 -30.11
N VAL A 634 -7.56 -11.78 -30.23
CA VAL A 634 -8.92 -11.63 -30.76
C VAL A 634 -8.89 -10.73 -31.99
N TYR A 635 -9.38 -11.24 -33.12
CA TYR A 635 -9.73 -10.40 -34.28
C TYR A 635 -11.06 -9.69 -33.98
N LEU A 636 -11.03 -8.36 -33.91
CA LEU A 636 -12.18 -7.53 -33.56
C LEU A 636 -12.61 -6.69 -34.78
N PRO A 637 -13.72 -7.04 -35.45
CA PRO A 637 -14.27 -6.23 -36.52
C PRO A 637 -14.63 -4.81 -36.06
N LYS A 638 -14.74 -3.89 -37.02
CA LYS A 638 -15.18 -2.51 -36.77
C LYS A 638 -16.41 -2.44 -35.84
N ASP A 639 -16.33 -1.55 -34.85
CA ASP A 639 -17.37 -1.27 -33.86
C ASP A 639 -17.79 -2.43 -32.93
N ALA A 640 -17.22 -3.63 -33.08
CA ALA A 640 -17.46 -4.75 -32.17
C ALA A 640 -16.85 -4.52 -30.77
N THR A 641 -17.30 -5.30 -29.78
CA THR A 641 -16.94 -5.19 -28.36
C THR A 641 -16.43 -6.50 -27.78
N LEU A 642 -15.30 -6.45 -27.07
CA LEU A 642 -14.79 -7.54 -26.23
C LEU A 642 -15.18 -7.29 -24.75
N PRO A 643 -15.95 -8.15 -24.08
CA PRO A 643 -16.27 -7.99 -22.66
C PRO A 643 -15.05 -8.25 -21.76
N VAL A 644 -14.94 -7.50 -20.66
CA VAL A 644 -13.86 -7.62 -19.67
C VAL A 644 -14.46 -7.55 -18.27
N THR A 645 -14.16 -8.53 -17.41
CA THR A 645 -14.76 -8.67 -16.07
C THR A 645 -13.66 -8.76 -15.02
N LEU A 646 -13.68 -7.86 -14.03
CA LEU A 646 -12.64 -7.70 -13.02
C LEU A 646 -13.24 -7.56 -11.61
N LYS A 647 -12.71 -8.28 -10.62
CA LYS A 647 -12.97 -8.04 -9.18
C LYS A 647 -12.29 -6.74 -8.74
N SER A 648 -12.65 -6.20 -7.57
CA SER A 648 -11.94 -5.03 -7.01
C SER A 648 -10.43 -5.29 -6.96
N LYS A 649 -9.63 -4.28 -7.34
CA LYS A 649 -8.15 -4.32 -7.40
C LYS A 649 -7.57 -5.29 -8.45
N GLU A 650 -8.38 -5.95 -9.27
CA GLU A 650 -7.92 -6.61 -10.51
C GLU A 650 -7.80 -5.59 -11.66
N TYR A 651 -6.98 -5.95 -12.65
CA TYR A 651 -6.68 -5.15 -13.85
C TYR A 651 -6.49 -6.08 -15.06
N GLU A 652 -6.45 -5.52 -16.27
CA GLU A 652 -5.95 -6.18 -17.48
C GLU A 652 -5.33 -5.12 -18.41
N VAL A 653 -4.38 -5.51 -19.25
CA VAL A 653 -3.81 -4.66 -20.31
C VAL A 653 -4.12 -5.27 -21.68
N PHE A 654 -4.36 -4.41 -22.66
CA PHE A 654 -4.65 -4.76 -24.05
C PHE A 654 -3.71 -4.00 -25.00
N THR A 655 -3.03 -4.73 -25.89
CA THR A 655 -2.45 -4.11 -27.10
C THR A 655 -3.51 -4.11 -28.19
N ILE A 656 -3.79 -2.95 -28.81
CA ILE A 656 -4.78 -2.81 -29.88
C ILE A 656 -4.04 -2.39 -31.16
N VAL A 657 -4.03 -3.25 -32.17
CA VAL A 657 -3.28 -3.06 -33.42
C VAL A 657 -4.27 -2.95 -34.58
N PRO A 658 -4.15 -1.96 -35.49
CA PRO A 658 -4.95 -1.95 -36.71
C PRO A 658 -4.69 -3.21 -37.56
N VAL A 659 -5.73 -3.71 -38.22
CA VAL A 659 -5.58 -4.72 -39.27
C VAL A 659 -5.06 -4.04 -40.52
N LYS A 660 -3.94 -4.54 -41.06
CA LYS A 660 -3.49 -4.18 -42.41
C LYS A 660 -3.82 -5.32 -43.37
N ASP A 661 -4.67 -5.03 -44.35
CA ASP A 661 -4.89 -5.89 -45.51
C ASP A 661 -3.68 -5.82 -46.45
N LEU A 662 -3.26 -6.98 -46.95
CA LEU A 662 -2.12 -7.16 -47.86
C LEU A 662 -2.57 -7.87 -49.13
N ASN A 663 -1.75 -7.81 -50.19
CA ASN A 663 -2.00 -8.50 -51.46
C ASN A 663 -2.44 -9.96 -51.26
N ASN A 664 -3.52 -10.34 -51.96
CA ASN A 664 -4.19 -11.66 -51.93
C ASN A 664 -4.97 -11.96 -50.63
N ASP A 665 -5.71 -10.96 -50.11
CA ASP A 665 -6.62 -11.08 -48.96
C ASP A 665 -5.96 -11.57 -47.65
N ILE A 666 -4.65 -11.33 -47.51
CA ILE A 666 -3.87 -11.69 -46.32
C ILE A 666 -3.93 -10.53 -45.32
N LYS A 667 -4.45 -10.78 -44.12
CA LYS A 667 -4.54 -9.78 -43.04
C LYS A 667 -3.37 -9.97 -42.07
N PHE A 668 -2.71 -8.88 -41.68
CA PHE A 668 -1.56 -8.92 -40.76
C PHE A 668 -1.55 -7.75 -39.77
N SER A 669 -1.13 -8.01 -38.52
CA SER A 669 -0.95 -7.00 -37.47
C SER A 669 0.24 -7.35 -36.55
N PRO A 670 1.29 -6.51 -36.44
CA PRO A 670 2.40 -6.76 -35.51
C PRO A 670 2.01 -6.38 -34.07
N ILE A 671 1.98 -7.35 -33.15
CA ILE A 671 1.52 -7.14 -31.76
C ILE A 671 2.66 -6.60 -30.88
N GLY A 672 3.86 -7.15 -30.98
CA GLY A 672 5.03 -6.72 -30.19
C GLY A 672 5.55 -7.78 -29.22
N LEU A 673 6.29 -7.36 -28.19
CA LEU A 673 6.83 -8.26 -27.15
C LEU A 673 5.75 -8.66 -26.13
N ILE A 674 5.06 -9.77 -26.40
CA ILE A 674 3.85 -10.27 -25.68
C ILE A 674 4.08 -10.78 -24.24
N LYS A 675 5.17 -10.34 -23.59
CA LYS A 675 5.44 -10.51 -22.15
C LYS A 675 5.73 -9.18 -21.43
N MET A 676 5.66 -8.05 -22.14
CA MET A 676 5.75 -6.70 -21.59
C MET A 676 4.40 -5.99 -21.73
N PHE A 677 3.95 -5.28 -20.68
CA PHE A 677 2.61 -4.68 -20.66
C PHE A 677 2.33 -3.74 -21.84
N ASN A 678 3.32 -2.93 -22.26
CA ASN A 678 3.25 -2.16 -23.51
C ASN A 678 3.98 -2.84 -24.68
N SER A 679 3.64 -4.10 -24.95
CA SER A 679 4.17 -4.95 -26.03
C SER A 679 4.31 -4.20 -27.37
N GLY A 680 3.26 -3.46 -27.77
CA GLY A 680 3.21 -2.71 -29.03
C GLY A 680 4.23 -1.57 -29.14
N GLY A 681 4.81 -1.12 -28.04
CA GLY A 681 5.92 -0.16 -28.02
C GLY A 681 7.22 -0.70 -28.62
N ALA A 682 7.35 -2.03 -28.78
CA ALA A 682 8.52 -2.68 -29.37
C ALA A 682 8.63 -2.52 -30.89
N VAL A 683 7.53 -2.32 -31.61
CA VAL A 683 7.51 -2.22 -33.09
C VAL A 683 7.94 -0.81 -33.51
N LYS A 684 9.03 -0.69 -34.27
CA LYS A 684 9.64 0.62 -34.65
C LYS A 684 9.64 0.92 -36.14
N GLU A 685 9.59 -0.09 -37.00
CA GLU A 685 9.23 0.07 -38.41
C GLU A 685 8.36 -1.12 -38.83
N PHE A 686 7.43 -0.93 -39.76
CA PHE A 686 6.58 -1.97 -40.32
C PHE A 686 6.24 -1.61 -41.77
N PHE A 687 6.51 -2.52 -42.71
CA PHE A 687 6.24 -2.32 -44.14
C PHE A 687 6.02 -3.65 -44.89
N SER A 688 5.17 -3.59 -45.90
CA SER A 688 4.80 -4.71 -46.76
C SER A 688 5.43 -4.58 -48.15
N LEU A 689 6.12 -5.63 -48.59
CA LEU A 689 6.78 -5.72 -49.90
C LEU A 689 6.03 -6.75 -50.77
N GLY A 690 5.13 -6.25 -51.60
CA GLY A 690 4.33 -7.04 -52.53
C GLY A 690 5.00 -7.22 -53.90
N SER A 691 4.91 -8.44 -54.42
CA SER A 691 5.09 -8.78 -55.83
C SER A 691 3.86 -9.59 -56.28
N ASN A 692 3.62 -9.73 -57.59
CA ASN A 692 2.45 -10.48 -58.09
C ASN A 692 2.45 -11.97 -57.69
N GLU A 693 3.58 -12.52 -57.22
CA GLU A 693 3.74 -13.94 -56.85
C GLU A 693 4.07 -14.15 -55.36
N SER A 694 4.39 -13.10 -54.60
CA SER A 694 4.70 -13.20 -53.17
C SER A 694 4.42 -11.91 -52.39
N THR A 695 3.78 -12.08 -51.23
CA THR A 695 3.53 -11.04 -50.22
C THR A 695 4.55 -11.22 -49.10
N ASN A 696 5.44 -10.24 -48.88
CA ASN A 696 6.43 -10.27 -47.82
C ASN A 696 6.14 -9.16 -46.81
N VAL A 697 6.32 -9.46 -45.51
CA VAL A 697 6.23 -8.49 -44.42
C VAL A 697 7.62 -8.30 -43.83
N ALA A 698 8.01 -7.05 -43.57
CA ALA A 698 9.24 -6.70 -42.89
C ALA A 698 8.96 -5.67 -41.79
N MET A 699 9.75 -5.73 -40.73
CA MET A 699 9.62 -4.86 -39.56
C MET A 699 10.95 -4.69 -38.84
N LYS A 700 11.08 -3.63 -38.05
CA LYS A 700 12.13 -3.49 -37.04
C LYS A 700 11.50 -3.50 -35.67
N VAL A 701 12.08 -4.29 -34.76
CA VAL A 701 11.61 -4.50 -33.39
C VAL A 701 12.73 -4.13 -32.43
N ARG A 702 12.38 -3.60 -31.25
CA ARG A 702 13.30 -3.28 -30.16
C ARG A 702 13.05 -4.18 -28.96
N GLY A 703 14.11 -4.76 -28.41
CA GLY A 703 14.07 -5.67 -27.27
C GLY A 703 14.22 -7.14 -27.67
N CYS A 704 13.88 -8.06 -26.77
CA CYS A 704 14.04 -9.50 -26.92
C CYS A 704 12.96 -10.27 -26.14
N GLY A 705 12.94 -11.60 -26.29
CA GLY A 705 11.92 -12.48 -25.74
C GLY A 705 10.82 -12.82 -26.74
N GLN A 706 9.72 -13.41 -26.26
CA GLN A 706 8.61 -13.83 -27.10
C GLN A 706 7.91 -12.63 -27.78
N PHE A 707 7.99 -12.58 -29.11
CA PHE A 707 7.30 -11.62 -29.96
C PHE A 707 6.05 -12.25 -30.59
N GLY A 708 4.96 -11.48 -30.67
CA GLY A 708 3.69 -11.87 -31.26
C GLY A 708 3.29 -11.02 -32.46
N ALA A 709 2.60 -11.64 -33.42
CA ALA A 709 1.87 -10.97 -34.50
C ALA A 709 0.62 -11.79 -34.88
N TYR A 710 -0.39 -11.14 -35.44
CA TYR A 710 -1.52 -11.82 -36.08
C TYR A 710 -1.29 -11.94 -37.58
N SER A 711 -1.66 -13.08 -38.16
CA SER A 711 -1.71 -13.34 -39.59
C SER A 711 -2.92 -14.21 -39.92
N SER A 712 -3.73 -13.86 -40.92
CA SER A 712 -4.87 -14.70 -41.35
C SER A 712 -4.44 -15.97 -42.10
N VAL A 713 -3.16 -16.06 -42.49
CA VAL A 713 -2.56 -17.21 -43.18
C VAL A 713 -1.25 -17.59 -42.49
N ARG A 714 -1.01 -18.89 -42.33
CA ARG A 714 0.23 -19.43 -41.78
C ARG A 714 1.45 -18.94 -42.57
N PRO A 715 2.45 -18.28 -41.93
CA PRO A 715 3.69 -17.91 -42.60
C PRO A 715 4.42 -19.14 -43.18
N LYS A 716 5.11 -18.96 -44.32
CA LYS A 716 5.94 -20.03 -44.92
C LYS A 716 7.35 -20.11 -44.35
N LEU A 717 7.87 -18.97 -43.92
CA LEU A 717 9.23 -18.75 -43.43
C LEU A 717 9.20 -17.49 -42.56
N ILE A 718 9.99 -17.45 -41.50
CA ILE A 718 10.29 -16.24 -40.73
C ILE A 718 11.82 -16.16 -40.59
N THR A 719 12.38 -14.96 -40.80
CA THR A 719 13.79 -14.68 -40.58
C THR A 719 13.98 -13.53 -39.60
N VAL A 720 15.00 -13.64 -38.74
CA VAL A 720 15.43 -12.60 -37.80
C VAL A 720 16.91 -12.34 -38.09
N ASP A 721 17.26 -11.07 -38.35
CA ASP A 721 18.61 -10.65 -38.77
C ASP A 721 19.22 -11.45 -39.94
N SER A 722 18.36 -12.00 -40.81
CA SER A 722 18.66 -12.90 -41.94
C SER A 722 18.93 -14.37 -41.61
N GLU A 723 18.84 -14.79 -40.34
CA GLU A 723 18.77 -16.21 -39.97
C GLU A 723 17.32 -16.71 -40.02
N GLU A 724 17.09 -17.94 -40.51
CA GLU A 724 15.80 -18.63 -40.39
C GLU A 724 15.56 -19.07 -38.94
N VAL A 725 14.33 -18.87 -38.44
CA VAL A 725 13.96 -19.15 -37.05
C VAL A 725 12.68 -19.98 -36.96
N GLU A 726 12.63 -20.89 -35.99
CA GLU A 726 11.40 -21.59 -35.65
C GLU A 726 10.35 -20.62 -35.07
N PHE A 727 9.09 -20.82 -35.47
CA PHE A 727 7.96 -20.05 -34.99
C PHE A 727 6.75 -20.96 -34.75
N LYS A 728 5.84 -20.53 -33.89
CA LYS A 728 4.52 -21.17 -33.70
C LYS A 728 3.46 -20.38 -34.47
N TYR A 729 2.46 -21.09 -34.95
CA TYR A 729 1.26 -20.52 -35.54
C TYR A 729 0.03 -21.26 -35.00
N GLU A 730 -0.90 -20.52 -34.44
CA GLU A 730 -2.17 -21.02 -33.91
C GLU A 730 -3.26 -20.84 -34.98
N GLU A 731 -3.78 -21.96 -35.50
CA GLU A 731 -4.67 -21.93 -36.68
C GLU A 731 -6.08 -21.39 -36.37
N GLU A 732 -6.47 -21.38 -35.08
CA GLU A 732 -7.77 -20.85 -34.61
C GLU A 732 -7.74 -19.33 -34.35
N THR A 733 -6.62 -18.80 -33.83
CA THR A 733 -6.48 -17.38 -33.43
C THR A 733 -5.74 -16.53 -34.48
N GLY A 734 -4.96 -17.16 -35.36
CA GLY A 734 -4.03 -16.49 -36.27
C GLY A 734 -2.76 -15.96 -35.58
N LEU A 735 -2.53 -16.29 -34.30
CA LEU A 735 -1.34 -15.86 -33.56
C LEU A 735 -0.09 -16.56 -34.07
N VAL A 736 0.87 -15.76 -34.55
CA VAL A 736 2.27 -16.12 -34.79
C VAL A 736 3.08 -15.74 -33.56
N THR A 737 3.87 -16.67 -33.00
CA THR A 737 4.89 -16.32 -31.99
C THR A 737 6.28 -16.76 -32.40
N VAL A 738 7.27 -15.88 -32.22
CA VAL A 738 8.70 -16.12 -32.49
C VAL A 738 9.53 -15.64 -31.30
N GLU A 739 10.63 -16.33 -30.99
CA GLU A 739 11.51 -15.97 -29.88
C GLU A 739 12.66 -15.06 -30.37
N LEU A 740 12.69 -13.81 -29.91
CA LEU A 740 13.76 -12.86 -30.28
C LEU A 740 14.93 -12.98 -29.30
N ARG A 741 16.13 -13.23 -29.84
CA ARG A 741 17.39 -13.22 -29.07
C ARG A 741 17.70 -11.80 -28.57
N VAL A 742 18.60 -11.68 -27.59
CA VAL A 742 19.20 -10.38 -27.24
C VAL A 742 19.96 -9.86 -28.47
N PRO A 743 19.69 -8.65 -28.98
CA PRO A 743 20.28 -8.18 -30.23
C PRO A 743 21.77 -7.87 -30.07
N GLU A 744 22.61 -8.27 -31.05
CA GLU A 744 24.06 -7.97 -31.03
C GLU A 744 24.39 -6.47 -31.07
N LYS A 745 23.42 -5.64 -31.49
CA LYS A 745 23.50 -4.18 -31.50
C LYS A 745 22.20 -3.60 -30.97
N GLU A 746 22.25 -3.05 -29.77
CA GLU A 746 21.14 -2.30 -29.20
C GLU A 746 20.82 -1.08 -30.10
N LEU A 747 19.55 -0.94 -30.48
CA LEU A 747 19.09 0.14 -31.36
C LEU A 747 18.95 1.47 -30.60
N TYR A 748 20.09 2.02 -30.19
CA TYR A 748 20.21 3.40 -29.71
C TYR A 748 20.50 4.36 -30.86
N GLN A 749 19.46 5.05 -31.33
CA GLN A 749 19.63 6.24 -32.16
C GLN A 749 18.66 7.35 -31.75
N TRP A 750 19.15 8.26 -30.90
CA TRP A 750 18.69 9.64 -30.84
C TRP A 750 19.74 10.56 -31.46
N ILE A 751 19.44 11.14 -32.63
CA ILE A 751 19.83 12.53 -32.92
C ILE A 751 18.65 13.20 -33.61
N ALA A 752 17.94 14.05 -32.89
CA ALA A 752 17.08 15.04 -33.53
C ALA A 752 17.96 16.15 -34.14
N ARG A 753 17.83 16.39 -35.44
CA ARG A 753 18.22 17.64 -36.10
C ARG A 753 17.15 18.03 -37.09
N GLU A 754 16.57 19.20 -36.88
CA GLU A 754 15.61 19.78 -37.80
C GLU A 754 16.28 20.05 -39.16
N ARG A 755 15.55 19.74 -40.23
CA ARG A 755 15.68 20.43 -41.52
C ARG A 755 14.28 20.65 -42.09
N GLU A 756 14.07 21.87 -42.58
CA GLU A 756 12.80 22.34 -43.10
C GLU A 756 12.38 21.55 -44.35
N MET A 757 11.09 21.28 -44.51
CA MET A 757 10.57 20.73 -45.76
C MET A 757 10.44 21.83 -46.83
N PHE A 758 11.24 21.75 -47.89
CA PHE A 758 10.87 22.30 -49.20
C PHE A 758 11.46 21.46 -50.34
N GLY A 759 10.60 20.96 -51.24
CA GLY A 759 11.00 20.63 -52.63
C GLY A 759 11.14 19.15 -53.04
N ARG A 760 10.03 18.57 -53.51
CA ARG A 760 9.91 17.71 -54.73
C ARG A 760 11.01 16.66 -55.06
N GLY A 761 10.86 15.45 -54.51
CA GLY A 761 10.80 14.17 -55.27
C GLY A 761 12.02 13.58 -56.02
N THR A 762 11.77 12.43 -56.66
CA THR A 762 12.59 11.74 -57.71
C THR A 762 13.61 10.65 -57.27
N VAL A 763 13.13 9.39 -57.25
CA VAL A 763 13.73 8.19 -57.90
C VAL A 763 15.15 7.67 -57.52
N TRP A 764 15.15 6.48 -56.89
CA TRP A 764 16.04 5.29 -57.05
C TRP A 764 17.59 5.36 -56.91
N SER A 765 18.13 4.37 -56.16
CA SER A 765 19.07 3.30 -56.60
C SER A 765 20.25 2.97 -55.65
N VAL A 766 20.69 1.71 -55.70
CA VAL A 766 21.75 1.05 -54.91
C VAL A 766 23.03 0.94 -55.77
N LEU A 767 24.26 0.84 -55.19
CA LEU A 767 25.33 -0.11 -55.59
C LEU A 767 26.72 0.01 -54.89
N ARG A 768 27.12 -1.08 -54.20
CA ARG A 768 28.42 -1.83 -54.24
C ARG A 768 29.80 -1.25 -53.78
N ARG A 769 30.54 -2.18 -53.13
CA ARG A 769 32.04 -2.33 -52.98
C ARG A 769 32.76 -1.36 -52.00
N GLY A 770 33.84 -1.74 -51.31
CA GLY A 770 34.38 -3.09 -51.02
C GLY A 770 35.92 -3.17 -50.82
N LYS A 771 36.37 -4.18 -50.03
CA LYS A 771 37.74 -4.76 -49.88
C LYS A 771 38.86 -3.97 -49.15
N GLU A 772 39.63 -4.74 -48.34
CA GLU A 772 41.09 -4.67 -48.03
C GLU A 772 41.66 -3.39 -47.36
N ALA A 773 42.84 -3.35 -46.70
CA ALA A 773 43.66 -4.30 -45.89
C ALA A 773 44.90 -3.49 -45.36
N ILE A 774 45.87 -4.13 -44.67
CA ILE A 774 47.17 -3.56 -44.17
C ILE A 774 47.04 -2.67 -42.89
N GLY A 775 47.94 -2.67 -41.90
CA GLY A 775 48.94 -3.68 -41.51
C GLY A 775 50.27 -3.17 -40.89
N ILE A 776 50.46 -3.38 -39.55
CA ILE A 776 51.78 -3.55 -38.83
C ILE A 776 52.66 -2.25 -38.70
N PRO A 777 53.62 -2.05 -37.74
CA PRO A 777 54.24 -2.94 -36.71
C PRO A 777 54.34 -2.46 -35.22
N LYS A 778 54.44 -3.45 -34.30
CA LYS A 778 55.41 -3.69 -33.18
C LYS A 778 56.11 -2.49 -32.46
N LEU A 779 56.33 -2.54 -31.12
CA LEU A 779 57.37 -3.40 -30.49
C LEU A 779 57.25 -3.69 -28.96
N ARG A 780 58.16 -4.58 -28.49
CA ARG A 780 58.39 -5.21 -27.16
C ARG A 780 58.47 -4.25 -25.95
N GLY A 781 58.34 -4.66 -24.67
CA GLY A 781 58.02 -5.98 -24.06
C GLY A 781 59.16 -6.67 -23.25
N MET A 782 58.86 -7.24 -22.07
CA MET A 782 59.62 -8.23 -21.25
C MET A 782 58.65 -8.80 -20.18
N THR A 783 58.36 -10.11 -20.04
CA THR A 783 59.11 -11.22 -19.38
C THR A 783 59.36 -11.02 -17.89
N THR A 784 59.19 -11.96 -16.95
CA THR A 784 59.24 -13.46 -16.92
C THR A 784 58.43 -13.96 -15.69
N SER A 785 58.06 -15.24 -15.43
CA SER A 785 58.27 -16.56 -16.07
C SER A 785 57.41 -17.67 -15.38
N PHE A 786 56.88 -18.63 -16.14
CA PHE A 786 56.82 -20.11 -15.92
C PHE A 786 56.50 -20.74 -14.52
N SER A 787 55.82 -21.89 -14.39
CA SER A 787 55.33 -22.89 -15.37
C SER A 787 54.23 -23.82 -14.82
N SER A 788 53.31 -24.25 -15.71
CA SER A 788 52.73 -25.61 -15.97
C SER A 788 52.77 -26.74 -14.89
N SER A 789 51.90 -27.78 -14.90
CA SER A 789 51.28 -28.43 -16.07
C SER A 789 50.06 -29.36 -15.78
N THR A 790 48.99 -29.21 -16.59
CA THR A 790 48.19 -30.26 -17.30
C THR A 790 47.55 -31.51 -16.63
N GLN A 791 46.32 -31.79 -17.12
CA GLN A 791 45.69 -33.12 -17.40
C GLN A 791 44.87 -33.88 -16.33
N ALA A 792 43.87 -34.63 -16.84
CA ALA A 792 42.80 -35.41 -16.17
C ALA A 792 42.20 -36.44 -17.19
N PRO A 793 41.24 -37.35 -16.86
CA PRO A 793 40.65 -37.74 -15.56
C PRO A 793 41.16 -39.14 -15.09
N PRO A 794 40.51 -40.34 -15.18
CA PRO A 794 39.21 -40.80 -15.73
C PRO A 794 38.25 -41.42 -14.64
N LEU A 795 37.35 -42.35 -15.03
CA LEU A 795 36.29 -42.99 -14.19
C LEU A 795 36.72 -44.29 -13.46
N LYS A 796 35.97 -44.65 -12.38
CA LYS A 796 35.29 -45.97 -12.28
C LYS A 796 34.11 -45.99 -11.28
N PHE A 797 33.21 -46.96 -11.46
CA PHE A 797 31.91 -47.12 -10.76
C PHE A 797 31.98 -47.96 -9.49
N LEU A 798 31.01 -47.78 -8.55
CA LEU A 798 30.14 -48.85 -8.02
C LEU A 798 29.00 -48.31 -7.13
N THR A 799 27.92 -49.11 -7.00
CA THR A 799 26.72 -48.94 -6.13
C THR A 799 26.36 -50.32 -5.54
N PRO A 800 25.33 -50.54 -4.66
CA PRO A 800 24.48 -49.66 -3.82
C PRO A 800 24.66 -50.10 -2.32
N PRO A 801 23.64 -50.31 -1.42
CA PRO A 801 22.35 -49.66 -1.13
C PRO A 801 22.12 -49.23 0.36
N VAL A 802 21.06 -48.45 0.62
CA VAL A 802 20.12 -48.45 1.78
C VAL A 802 20.60 -48.78 3.22
N ALA A 803 20.40 -47.85 4.18
CA ALA A 803 19.80 -48.15 5.51
C ALA A 803 19.42 -46.93 6.39
N THR A 804 18.28 -47.06 7.06
CA THR A 804 17.61 -46.28 8.11
C THR A 804 18.48 -45.79 9.30
N HIS A 805 18.11 -44.66 9.92
CA HIS A 805 18.62 -44.19 11.23
C HIS A 805 17.59 -44.38 12.37
N TYR A 806 18.02 -44.93 13.52
CA TYR A 806 17.32 -44.86 14.82
C TYR A 806 18.27 -45.32 15.96
N ILE A 807 18.39 -44.53 17.06
CA ILE A 807 18.80 -44.93 18.44
C ILE A 807 20.23 -45.58 18.58
N HIS A 808 21.17 -45.13 19.42
CA HIS A 808 21.11 -44.91 20.89
C HIS A 808 22.31 -44.05 21.40
N ALA A 809 22.23 -43.53 22.64
CA ALA A 809 23.31 -42.80 23.35
C ALA A 809 24.44 -43.69 23.92
N PHE A 810 25.60 -43.12 24.29
CA PHE A 810 26.68 -43.81 25.05
C PHE A 810 27.47 -42.94 26.08
N ARG A 811 28.54 -43.53 26.65
CA ARG A 811 29.27 -43.23 27.91
C ARG A 811 30.76 -43.63 27.78
N SER A 812 31.73 -43.27 28.63
CA SER A 812 31.93 -42.23 29.67
C SER A 812 33.35 -42.41 30.30
N GLN A 813 33.71 -41.71 31.41
CA GLN A 813 34.84 -42.06 32.33
C GLN A 813 36.27 -41.81 31.77
N LEU A 814 37.39 -41.60 32.50
CA LEU A 814 37.79 -41.61 33.95
C LEU A 814 38.93 -40.57 34.26
N LEU A 815 38.94 -39.98 35.49
CA LEU A 815 40.12 -39.68 36.38
C LEU A 815 41.29 -38.73 35.92
N PRO A 816 42.26 -38.33 36.81
CA PRO A 816 42.18 -37.91 38.24
C PRO A 816 43.09 -36.71 38.68
N LYS A 817 42.86 -36.22 39.93
CA LYS A 817 43.75 -35.54 40.94
C LYS A 817 43.31 -34.12 41.38
N GLY A 818 43.47 -33.84 42.69
CA GLY A 818 43.13 -32.58 43.39
C GLY A 818 44.37 -31.89 43.99
N PRO A 819 44.38 -31.33 45.25
CA PRO A 819 43.41 -31.49 46.35
C PRO A 819 43.10 -30.20 47.22
N HIS A 820 42.34 -30.39 48.31
CA HIS A 820 42.15 -29.52 49.50
C HIS A 820 41.33 -28.21 49.35
N VAL A 821 40.53 -27.75 50.34
CA VAL A 821 40.14 -28.22 51.70
C VAL A 821 38.66 -27.77 51.93
N HIS A 822 37.72 -28.62 52.37
CA HIS A 822 37.23 -28.82 53.77
C HIS A 822 36.82 -27.51 54.50
N VAL A 823 35.75 -27.41 55.32
CA VAL A 823 35.08 -28.41 56.19
C VAL A 823 33.54 -28.28 56.21
N SER A 824 32.88 -29.44 56.13
CA SER A 824 31.62 -29.91 56.74
C SER A 824 30.73 -29.01 57.61
N TYR A 825 29.41 -29.30 57.59
CA TYR A 825 28.85 -30.13 58.67
C TYR A 825 27.66 -31.00 58.24
N THR A 826 27.53 -32.18 58.86
CA THR A 826 26.53 -33.22 58.56
C THR A 826 25.79 -33.69 59.82
N ARG A 827 24.52 -34.10 59.66
CA ARG A 827 23.80 -35.11 60.47
C ARG A 827 22.48 -35.42 59.75
N ASN A 828 22.13 -36.66 59.39
CA ASN A 828 21.95 -37.90 60.17
C ASN A 828 20.82 -37.84 61.20
N PHE A 829 19.71 -38.54 60.91
CA PHE A 829 19.00 -39.55 61.74
C PHE A 829 17.89 -40.14 60.82
N SER A 830 17.97 -41.36 60.28
CA SER A 830 17.92 -42.72 60.90
C SER A 830 16.50 -43.21 61.25
N LYS A 831 16.22 -44.48 60.87
CA LYS A 831 15.02 -45.36 61.08
C LYS A 831 14.27 -45.69 59.77
N VAL A 832 14.24 -46.93 59.27
CA VAL A 832 13.60 -48.20 59.77
C VAL A 832 12.17 -48.36 59.23
N VAL A 833 11.69 -49.51 58.74
CA VAL A 833 12.33 -50.72 58.15
C VAL A 833 11.23 -51.59 57.49
N ALA A 834 11.63 -52.65 56.76
CA ALA A 834 10.82 -53.81 56.32
C ALA A 834 9.61 -53.61 55.37
N ALA A 835 9.53 -54.52 54.39
CA ALA A 835 8.26 -54.93 53.80
C ALA A 835 7.56 -55.94 54.72
N GLY A 836 6.23 -55.91 54.77
CA GLY A 836 5.42 -56.88 55.50
C GLY A 836 4.02 -56.91 54.90
N ALA A 837 3.66 -58.00 54.23
CA ALA A 837 2.37 -58.11 53.54
C ALA A 837 1.24 -58.37 54.55
N GLN A 838 0.31 -57.42 54.66
CA GLN A 838 -1.00 -57.64 55.29
C GLN A 838 -2.09 -57.03 54.41
N HIS A 839 -3.20 -57.76 54.25
CA HIS A 839 -4.38 -57.26 53.56
C HIS A 839 -4.94 -56.05 54.32
N LYS A 840 -4.82 -54.86 53.74
CA LYS A 840 -5.60 -53.68 54.14
C LYS A 840 -6.67 -53.43 53.12
N GLU A 841 -7.91 -53.29 53.58
CA GLU A 841 -9.01 -52.86 52.72
C GLU A 841 -8.76 -51.46 52.17
N GLU A 842 -9.09 -51.23 50.90
CA GLU A 842 -9.00 -49.91 50.27
C GLU A 842 -10.15 -49.00 50.72
N GLY A 843 -10.02 -48.50 51.94
CA GLY A 843 -10.74 -47.33 52.42
C GLY A 843 -10.36 -46.05 51.66
N LEU A 844 -11.29 -45.09 51.62
CA LEU A 844 -11.12 -43.82 50.93
C LEU A 844 -9.91 -43.01 51.43
N LYS A 845 -8.86 -42.93 50.59
CA LYS A 845 -7.63 -42.17 50.86
C LYS A 845 -7.86 -40.66 50.68
N LEU A 846 -8.43 -40.02 51.71
CA LEU A 846 -8.66 -38.57 51.77
C LEU A 846 -7.37 -37.77 51.55
N LEU A 847 -7.50 -36.58 50.95
CA LEU A 847 -6.37 -35.70 50.62
C LEU A 847 -5.97 -34.74 51.76
N VAL A 848 -6.86 -34.56 52.74
CA VAL A 848 -6.76 -33.60 53.85
C VAL A 848 -6.83 -34.34 55.20
N THR A 849 -5.95 -33.96 56.13
CA THR A 849 -5.69 -34.59 57.43
C THR A 849 -5.99 -33.63 58.58
N GLY A 850 -7.25 -33.21 58.70
CA GLY A 850 -7.69 -32.28 59.75
C GLY A 850 -9.22 -32.22 59.97
N GLY A 851 -9.93 -33.30 59.63
CA GLY A 851 -11.39 -33.37 59.74
C GLY A 851 -12.14 -32.42 58.79
N SER A 852 -13.45 -32.30 58.99
CA SER A 852 -14.35 -31.54 58.11
C SER A 852 -14.10 -30.03 58.12
N HIS A 853 -13.54 -29.47 59.20
CA HIS A 853 -13.14 -28.06 59.25
C HIS A 853 -11.97 -27.78 58.30
N ALA A 854 -10.86 -28.54 58.40
CA ALA A 854 -9.74 -28.39 57.49
C ALA A 854 -10.16 -28.66 56.02
N GLN A 855 -11.03 -29.65 55.79
CA GLN A 855 -11.56 -29.94 54.45
C GLN A 855 -12.33 -28.76 53.85
N LYS A 856 -13.18 -28.07 54.65
CA LYS A 856 -13.89 -26.86 54.23
C LYS A 856 -12.92 -25.71 53.94
N VAL A 857 -12.00 -25.41 54.85
CA VAL A 857 -11.08 -24.26 54.72
C VAL A 857 -10.10 -24.44 53.55
N VAL A 858 -9.51 -25.62 53.38
CA VAL A 858 -8.66 -25.94 52.22
C VAL A 858 -9.49 -25.94 50.93
N GLY A 859 -10.73 -26.44 50.95
CA GLY A 859 -11.63 -26.39 49.80
C GLY A 859 -11.96 -24.97 49.33
N ILE A 860 -12.29 -24.07 50.28
CA ILE A 860 -12.58 -22.65 50.00
C ILE A 860 -11.35 -21.96 49.40
N TRP A 861 -10.15 -22.17 49.95
CA TRP A 861 -8.91 -21.61 49.41
C TRP A 861 -8.60 -22.10 47.99
N LEU A 862 -8.80 -23.39 47.69
CA LEU A 862 -8.55 -23.94 46.36
C LEU A 862 -9.59 -23.46 45.32
N PHE A 863 -10.86 -23.33 45.70
CA PHE A 863 -11.87 -22.73 44.82
C PHE A 863 -11.64 -21.22 44.62
N GLY A 864 -11.22 -20.49 45.66
CA GLY A 864 -10.81 -19.09 45.54
C GLY A 864 -9.60 -18.92 44.61
N SER A 865 -8.62 -19.82 44.70
CA SER A 865 -7.47 -19.86 43.78
C SER A 865 -7.89 -20.12 42.33
N ALA A 866 -8.83 -21.05 42.10
CA ALA A 866 -9.37 -21.30 40.77
C ALA A 866 -10.18 -20.10 40.23
N ALA A 867 -11.02 -19.47 41.05
CA ALA A 867 -11.76 -18.26 40.69
C ALA A 867 -10.83 -17.08 40.37
N TRP A 868 -9.70 -16.95 41.07
CA TRP A 868 -8.69 -15.93 40.77
C TRP A 868 -8.02 -16.21 39.41
N VAL A 869 -7.69 -17.46 39.08
CA VAL A 869 -7.19 -17.82 37.74
C VAL A 869 -8.25 -17.56 36.65
N PHE A 870 -9.54 -17.77 36.93
CA PHE A 870 -10.62 -17.38 36.02
C PHE A 870 -10.62 -15.87 35.77
N SER A 871 -10.52 -15.05 36.83
CA SER A 871 -10.44 -13.58 36.69
C SER A 871 -9.18 -13.12 35.93
N MET A 872 -8.04 -13.80 36.10
CA MET A 872 -6.83 -13.58 35.31
C MET A 872 -7.06 -13.83 33.82
N VAL A 873 -7.74 -14.93 33.46
CA VAL A 873 -8.09 -15.23 32.06
C VAL A 873 -9.00 -14.16 31.46
N VAL A 874 -9.95 -13.62 32.23
CA VAL A 874 -10.81 -12.50 31.78
C VAL A 874 -9.99 -11.22 31.57
N LEU A 875 -9.14 -10.86 32.53
CA LEU A 875 -8.32 -9.64 32.48
C LEU A 875 -7.24 -9.68 31.38
N GLY A 876 -6.62 -10.84 31.16
CA GLY A 876 -5.71 -11.06 30.03
C GLY A 876 -6.43 -10.99 28.67
N GLY A 877 -7.67 -11.46 28.60
CA GLY A 877 -8.54 -11.31 27.43
C GLY A 877 -8.82 -9.84 27.10
N LEU A 878 -9.23 -9.04 28.10
CA LEU A 878 -9.37 -7.60 27.97
C LEU A 878 -8.06 -6.95 27.48
N THR A 879 -6.93 -7.26 28.11
CA THR A 879 -5.60 -6.69 27.78
C THR A 879 -5.18 -6.98 26.33
N ARG A 880 -5.55 -8.14 25.77
CA ARG A 880 -5.31 -8.46 24.34
C ARG A 880 -6.28 -7.75 23.40
N LEU A 881 -7.56 -7.65 23.75
CA LEU A 881 -8.60 -7.05 22.91
C LEU A 881 -8.52 -5.51 22.90
N THR A 882 -8.04 -4.90 23.98
CA THR A 882 -7.72 -3.46 24.09
C THR A 882 -6.33 -3.10 23.55
N ARG A 883 -5.65 -4.03 22.85
CA ARG A 883 -4.30 -3.86 22.29
C ARG A 883 -3.30 -3.25 23.30
N SER A 884 -3.35 -3.70 24.55
CA SER A 884 -2.58 -3.10 25.65
C SER A 884 -1.34 -3.90 26.07
N GLY A 885 -1.23 -5.16 25.61
CA GLY A 885 -0.23 -6.12 26.08
C GLY A 885 1.21 -5.92 25.62
N LEU A 886 1.56 -4.75 25.06
CA LEU A 886 2.92 -4.32 24.73
C LEU A 886 3.27 -2.93 25.31
N SER A 887 2.36 -2.34 26.11
CA SER A 887 2.51 -1.00 26.69
C SER A 887 3.64 -0.90 27.71
N MET A 888 3.90 -1.97 28.46
CA MET A 888 4.99 -2.04 29.44
C MET A 888 6.21 -2.74 28.83
N THR A 889 7.06 -1.99 28.13
CA THR A 889 8.28 -2.51 27.47
C THR A 889 9.27 -3.15 28.46
N ASP A 890 9.42 -2.55 29.64
CA ASP A 890 10.27 -3.03 30.74
C ASP A 890 9.69 -4.31 31.40
N TRP A 891 10.56 -5.26 31.79
CA TRP A 891 10.18 -6.43 32.61
C TRP A 891 11.09 -6.62 33.81
N LYS A 892 10.52 -6.51 35.01
CA LYS A 892 11.22 -6.71 36.30
C LYS A 892 10.50 -7.79 37.11
N PHE A 893 11.25 -8.81 37.55
CA PHE A 893 10.69 -10.00 38.21
C PHE A 893 9.88 -9.66 39.47
N THR A 894 10.44 -8.81 40.33
CA THR A 894 9.81 -8.28 41.56
C THR A 894 8.55 -7.45 41.33
N GLY A 895 8.37 -6.93 40.11
CA GLY A 895 7.44 -5.83 39.83
C GLY A 895 8.04 -4.46 40.15
N THR A 896 7.27 -3.44 39.82
CA THR A 896 7.50 -2.01 40.04
C THR A 896 6.22 -1.40 40.63
N LEU A 897 6.31 -0.20 41.18
CA LEU A 897 5.13 0.66 41.34
C LEU A 897 4.68 1.16 39.95
N PRO A 898 3.40 1.57 39.77
CA PRO A 898 3.02 2.33 38.60
C PRO A 898 3.54 3.77 38.75
N PRO A 899 3.68 4.55 37.67
CA PRO A 899 4.05 5.96 37.76
C PRO A 899 3.07 6.76 38.63
N LEU A 900 3.61 7.58 39.54
CA LEU A 900 2.89 8.38 40.51
C LEU A 900 3.06 9.89 40.28
N SER A 901 4.11 10.34 39.58
CA SER A 901 4.26 11.71 39.07
C SER A 901 4.04 11.79 37.56
N ASP A 902 3.74 12.98 37.04
CA ASP A 902 3.65 13.20 35.59
C ASP A 902 5.01 13.02 34.88
N GLU A 903 6.13 13.23 35.60
CA GLU A 903 7.49 12.97 35.12
C GLU A 903 7.72 11.46 34.90
N GLU A 904 7.35 10.62 35.88
CA GLU A 904 7.42 9.15 35.73
C GLU A 904 6.47 8.63 34.64
N TRP A 905 5.31 9.29 34.43
CA TRP A 905 4.41 8.96 33.32
C TRP A 905 4.99 9.33 31.96
N LEU A 906 5.74 10.42 31.87
CA LEU A 906 6.47 10.81 30.65
C LEU A 906 7.61 9.84 30.36
N GLU A 907 8.40 9.42 31.36
CA GLU A 907 9.48 8.44 31.17
C GLU A 907 8.97 7.09 30.62
N GLU A 908 7.92 6.51 31.21
CA GLU A 908 7.36 5.25 30.71
C GLU A 908 6.69 5.44 29.33
N PHE A 909 6.12 6.62 29.05
CA PHE A 909 5.56 6.93 27.74
C PHE A 909 6.65 7.08 26.67
N ASP A 910 7.78 7.70 26.98
CA ASP A 910 8.91 7.83 26.05
C ASP A 910 9.53 6.46 25.71
N LYS A 911 9.67 5.56 26.70
CA LYS A 911 10.01 4.15 26.43
C LYS A 911 9.00 3.45 25.53
N TYR A 912 7.71 3.78 25.66
CA TYR A 912 6.67 3.23 24.78
C TYR A 912 6.77 3.79 23.36
N LYS A 913 7.16 5.07 23.18
CA LYS A 913 7.42 5.66 21.85
C LYS A 913 8.55 4.97 21.09
N GLU A 914 9.50 4.37 21.80
CA GLU A 914 10.55 3.54 21.20
C GLU A 914 10.05 2.17 20.70
N SER A 915 8.89 1.69 21.18
CA SER A 915 8.35 0.38 20.80
C SER A 915 7.89 0.32 19.34
N PRO A 916 7.93 -0.87 18.69
CA PRO A 916 7.33 -1.05 17.37
C PRO A 916 5.84 -0.73 17.34
N GLU A 917 5.09 -1.03 18.41
CA GLU A 917 3.63 -0.80 18.48
C GLU A 917 3.27 0.69 18.43
N TYR A 918 3.97 1.55 19.16
CA TYR A 918 3.78 3.00 19.01
C TYR A 918 4.20 3.48 17.61
N LYS A 919 5.37 3.05 17.13
CA LYS A 919 5.93 3.48 15.82
C LYS A 919 5.05 3.08 14.63
N ARG A 920 4.33 1.95 14.69
CA ARG A 920 3.56 1.40 13.55
C ARG A 920 2.03 1.36 13.72
N VAL A 921 1.50 1.55 14.93
CA VAL A 921 0.04 1.41 15.21
C VAL A 921 -0.49 2.59 16.00
N ASN A 922 0.14 2.93 17.12
CA ASN A 922 -0.34 3.96 18.06
C ASN A 922 0.38 5.31 17.88
N ARG A 923 0.75 5.66 16.64
CA ARG A 923 1.49 6.90 16.33
C ARG A 923 0.62 8.13 16.66
N GLY A 924 1.18 9.08 17.40
CA GLY A 924 0.47 10.30 17.80
C GLY A 924 -0.52 10.11 18.96
N MET A 925 -0.58 8.92 19.55
CA MET A 925 -1.33 8.64 20.78
C MET A 925 -0.96 9.65 21.89
N LYS A 926 -1.96 10.10 22.64
CA LYS A 926 -1.79 11.03 23.76
C LYS A 926 -1.46 10.29 25.06
N ILE A 927 -0.83 10.99 26.01
CA ILE A 927 -0.42 10.39 27.29
C ILE A 927 -1.58 9.80 28.10
N GLU A 928 -2.80 10.32 27.97
CA GLU A 928 -4.00 9.76 28.62
C GLU A 928 -4.49 8.44 27.96
N GLU A 929 -4.29 8.29 26.65
CA GLU A 929 -4.58 7.05 25.91
C GLU A 929 -3.50 5.99 26.22
N PHE A 930 -2.24 6.42 26.36
CA PHE A 930 -1.15 5.58 26.86
C PHE A 930 -1.41 5.11 28.30
N LYS A 931 -1.81 6.02 29.21
CA LYS A 931 -2.19 5.70 30.59
C LYS A 931 -3.25 4.60 30.64
N PHE A 932 -4.26 4.64 29.77
CA PHE A 932 -5.28 3.58 29.69
C PHE A 932 -4.69 2.20 29.36
N ILE A 933 -3.89 2.08 28.30
CA ILE A 933 -3.29 0.79 27.92
C ILE A 933 -2.27 0.29 28.96
N TYR A 934 -1.47 1.20 29.52
CA TYR A 934 -0.52 0.89 30.59
C TYR A 934 -1.23 0.35 31.84
N TRP A 935 -2.33 0.98 32.27
CA TRP A 935 -3.11 0.49 33.42
C TRP A 935 -3.71 -0.90 33.19
N MET A 936 -4.17 -1.20 31.97
CA MET A 936 -4.68 -2.54 31.62
C MET A 936 -3.59 -3.62 31.75
N GLU A 937 -2.40 -3.40 31.18
CA GLU A 937 -1.31 -4.37 31.29
C GLU A 937 -0.73 -4.44 32.71
N TYR A 938 -0.54 -3.31 33.38
CA TYR A 938 -0.10 -3.23 34.76
C TYR A 938 -1.03 -4.02 35.69
N ALA A 939 -2.35 -3.83 35.57
CA ALA A 939 -3.34 -4.57 36.34
C ALA A 939 -3.22 -6.08 36.10
N HIS A 940 -3.12 -6.53 34.84
CA HIS A 940 -2.94 -7.94 34.51
C HIS A 940 -1.64 -8.52 35.11
N ARG A 941 -0.51 -7.82 34.94
CA ARG A 941 0.80 -8.22 35.49
C ARG A 941 0.81 -8.28 37.01
N MET A 942 0.09 -7.40 37.71
CA MET A 942 0.04 -7.39 39.19
C MET A 942 -0.98 -8.35 39.78
N TRP A 943 -2.14 -8.54 39.14
CA TRP A 943 -3.14 -9.52 39.59
C TRP A 943 -2.60 -10.95 39.57
N GLY A 944 -1.67 -11.25 38.65
CA GLY A 944 -0.91 -12.51 38.60
C GLY A 944 0.14 -12.65 39.73
N ARG A 945 0.85 -11.57 40.08
CA ARG A 945 1.78 -11.57 41.24
C ARG A 945 1.02 -11.76 42.56
N ALA A 946 -0.11 -11.08 42.73
CA ALA A 946 -0.99 -11.21 43.90
C ALA A 946 -1.51 -12.65 44.09
N LEU A 947 -1.91 -13.32 42.99
CA LEU A 947 -2.27 -14.75 43.00
C LEU A 947 -1.13 -15.64 43.54
N GLY A 948 0.12 -15.37 43.13
CA GLY A 948 1.28 -16.11 43.62
C GLY A 948 1.42 -16.07 45.15
N VAL A 949 1.24 -14.89 45.74
CA VAL A 949 1.25 -14.69 47.21
C VAL A 949 0.03 -15.34 47.88
N MET A 950 -1.17 -15.15 47.32
CA MET A 950 -2.42 -15.71 47.82
C MET A 950 -2.46 -17.24 47.78
N PHE A 951 -1.70 -17.86 46.86
CA PHE A 951 -1.47 -19.30 46.88
C PHE A 951 -0.37 -19.72 47.88
N ALA A 952 0.79 -19.06 47.85
CA ALA A 952 1.96 -19.48 48.63
C ALA A 952 1.76 -19.40 50.16
N LEU A 953 1.09 -18.35 50.67
CA LEU A 953 0.93 -18.16 52.11
C LEU A 953 0.00 -19.20 52.75
N PRO A 954 -1.24 -19.45 52.25
CA PRO A 954 -2.10 -20.50 52.80
C PRO A 954 -1.53 -21.91 52.55
N TYR A 955 -0.88 -22.15 51.40
CA TYR A 955 -0.19 -23.42 51.15
C TYR A 955 0.84 -23.74 52.24
N SER A 956 1.71 -22.77 52.54
CA SER A 956 2.74 -22.90 53.59
C SER A 956 2.11 -23.10 54.98
N TYR A 957 1.04 -22.37 55.29
CA TYR A 957 0.28 -22.52 56.53
C TYR A 957 -0.36 -23.92 56.67
N PHE A 958 -1.06 -24.42 55.65
CA PHE A 958 -1.70 -25.74 55.70
C PHE A 958 -0.69 -26.90 55.71
N LEU A 959 0.48 -26.71 55.08
CA LEU A 959 1.61 -27.65 55.17
C LEU A 959 2.16 -27.70 56.61
N HIS A 960 2.44 -26.54 57.22
CA HIS A 960 2.91 -26.45 58.60
C HIS A 960 1.89 -26.97 59.63
N LYS A 961 0.60 -26.74 59.40
CA LYS A 961 -0.49 -27.29 60.24
C LYS A 961 -0.77 -28.79 60.01
N GLY A 962 -0.09 -29.44 59.07
CA GLY A 962 -0.32 -30.86 58.75
C GLY A 962 -1.69 -31.16 58.13
N TYR A 963 -2.42 -30.13 57.66
CA TYR A 963 -3.77 -30.28 57.11
C TYR A 963 -3.76 -30.94 55.72
N ILE A 964 -2.66 -30.89 54.99
CA ILE A 964 -2.55 -31.50 53.65
C ILE A 964 -1.67 -32.75 53.68
N THR A 965 -2.14 -33.82 53.05
CA THR A 965 -1.32 -35.04 52.86
C THR A 965 -0.14 -34.78 51.92
N LEU A 966 0.95 -35.55 52.02
CA LEU A 966 2.08 -35.50 51.09
C LEU A 966 1.64 -35.61 49.62
N ARG A 967 0.60 -36.42 49.32
CA ARG A 967 0.02 -36.57 47.98
C ARG A 967 -0.66 -35.28 47.49
N LEU A 968 -1.27 -34.51 48.38
CA LEU A 968 -1.84 -33.20 48.05
C LEU A 968 -0.73 -32.14 47.96
N GLY A 969 0.24 -32.13 48.90
CA GLY A 969 1.40 -31.23 48.86
C GLY A 969 2.17 -31.30 47.55
N LEU A 970 2.57 -32.50 47.10
CA LEU A 970 3.29 -32.68 45.83
C LEU A 970 2.48 -32.15 44.61
N ARG A 971 1.15 -32.28 44.62
CA ARG A 971 0.27 -31.72 43.57
C ARG A 971 0.22 -30.19 43.62
N LEU A 972 0.12 -29.61 44.82
CA LEU A 972 0.05 -28.16 45.00
C LEU A 972 1.40 -27.50 44.69
N SER A 973 2.54 -28.12 45.07
CA SER A 973 3.87 -27.68 44.62
C SER A 973 4.01 -27.71 43.09
N ALA A 974 3.49 -28.73 42.41
CA ALA A 974 3.53 -28.80 40.95
C ALA A 974 2.66 -27.70 40.29
N LEU A 975 1.45 -27.45 40.82
CA LEU A 975 0.59 -26.37 40.34
C LEU A 975 1.18 -24.99 40.62
N PHE A 976 1.86 -24.80 41.75
CA PHE A 976 2.59 -23.58 42.07
C PHE A 976 3.77 -23.35 41.12
N GLY A 977 4.53 -24.41 40.78
CA GLY A 977 5.61 -24.34 39.78
C GLY A 977 5.10 -23.96 38.39
N LEU A 978 3.98 -24.53 37.94
CA LEU A 978 3.32 -24.14 36.69
C LEU A 978 2.81 -22.68 36.75
N GLY A 979 2.28 -22.25 37.90
CA GLY A 979 1.86 -20.87 38.17
C GLY A 979 3.01 -19.87 38.07
N ALA A 980 4.14 -20.16 38.71
CA ALA A 980 5.36 -19.35 38.58
C ALA A 980 5.87 -19.31 37.13
N GLY A 981 5.76 -20.42 36.40
CA GLY A 981 6.05 -20.50 34.97
C GLY A 981 5.21 -19.57 34.08
N GLN A 982 4.00 -19.15 34.51
CA GLN A 982 3.18 -18.21 33.74
C GLN A 982 3.87 -16.87 33.52
N GLY A 983 4.66 -16.38 34.49
CA GLY A 983 5.39 -15.12 34.35
C GLY A 983 6.47 -15.18 33.26
N LEU A 984 7.09 -16.36 33.08
CA LEU A 984 8.10 -16.59 32.05
C LEU A 984 7.47 -16.75 30.66
N ILE A 985 6.34 -17.47 30.56
CA ILE A 985 5.59 -17.64 29.30
C ILE A 985 4.99 -16.29 28.86
N GLY A 986 4.45 -15.51 29.79
CA GLY A 986 3.94 -14.16 29.54
C GLY A 986 5.04 -13.21 29.05
N TRP A 987 6.20 -13.18 29.69
CA TRP A 987 7.37 -12.42 29.20
C TRP A 987 7.80 -12.85 27.79
N TRP A 988 7.91 -14.16 27.55
CA TRP A 988 8.28 -14.71 26.24
C TRP A 988 7.26 -14.34 25.15
N MET A 989 5.97 -14.28 25.49
CA MET A 989 4.90 -13.78 24.63
C MET A 989 5.07 -12.28 24.32
N VAL A 990 5.13 -11.42 25.35
CA VAL A 990 5.31 -9.96 25.19
C VAL A 990 6.53 -9.64 24.33
N LYS A 991 7.67 -10.33 24.56
CA LYS A 991 8.89 -10.13 23.78
C LYS A 991 8.67 -10.27 22.26
N SER A 992 7.77 -11.15 21.79
CA SER A 992 7.51 -11.27 20.34
C SER A 992 6.80 -10.09 19.70
N GLY A 993 6.09 -9.25 20.45
CA GLY A 993 5.50 -8.02 19.91
C GLY A 993 6.44 -6.82 19.98
N LEU A 994 7.52 -6.92 20.76
CA LEU A 994 8.59 -5.91 20.85
C LEU A 994 9.79 -6.22 19.93
N GLU A 995 9.86 -7.44 19.39
CA GLU A 995 10.74 -7.81 18.27
C GLU A 995 10.21 -7.14 16.98
N GLU A 996 11.06 -6.49 16.17
CA GLU A 996 10.58 -5.83 14.94
C GLU A 996 9.97 -6.84 13.95
N PRO A 997 8.77 -6.58 13.39
CA PRO A 997 8.16 -7.49 12.43
C PRO A 997 9.01 -7.66 11.16
N PRO A 998 9.13 -8.89 10.62
CA PRO A 998 10.03 -9.23 9.50
C PRO A 998 9.57 -8.70 8.13
N SER A 999 8.52 -7.87 8.12
CA SER A 999 8.04 -7.11 6.98
C SER A 999 7.60 -5.74 7.49
N GLU A 1000 7.74 -4.71 6.68
CA GLU A 1000 7.27 -3.36 7.04
C GLU A 1000 5.74 -3.30 7.17
N TYR A 1001 5.04 -4.11 6.37
CA TYR A 1001 3.58 -4.16 6.25
C TYR A 1001 2.89 -4.98 7.37
N SER A 1002 3.63 -5.72 8.20
CA SER A 1002 3.03 -6.48 9.30
C SER A 1002 2.94 -5.65 10.58
N GLN A 1003 1.74 -5.61 11.17
CA GLN A 1003 1.50 -4.96 12.46
C GLN A 1003 2.27 -5.70 13.57
N PRO A 1004 2.96 -4.98 14.46
CA PRO A 1004 3.53 -5.55 15.68
C PRO A 1004 2.45 -6.22 16.52
N ARG A 1005 2.60 -7.52 16.77
CA ARG A 1005 1.69 -8.31 17.60
C ARG A 1005 2.42 -9.50 18.20
N VAL A 1006 1.97 -9.92 19.38
CA VAL A 1006 2.50 -11.14 20.01
C VAL A 1006 2.24 -12.35 19.12
N SER A 1007 3.22 -13.24 19.00
CA SER A 1007 3.14 -14.43 18.17
C SER A 1007 1.94 -15.31 18.58
N PRO A 1008 1.06 -15.74 17.64
CA PRO A 1008 -0.11 -16.56 17.95
C PRO A 1008 0.24 -17.83 18.73
N TYR A 1009 1.36 -18.48 18.39
CA TYR A 1009 1.88 -19.63 19.10
C TYR A 1009 2.24 -19.34 20.57
N ARG A 1010 2.87 -18.18 20.85
CA ARG A 1010 3.23 -17.78 22.22
C ARG A 1010 1.99 -17.42 23.04
N LEU A 1011 1.00 -16.74 22.42
CA LEU A 1011 -0.30 -16.45 23.02
C LEU A 1011 -1.10 -17.73 23.35
N ALA A 1012 -1.20 -18.65 22.39
CA ALA A 1012 -1.86 -19.94 22.58
C ALA A 1012 -1.20 -20.77 23.69
N ALA A 1013 0.14 -20.80 23.77
CA ALA A 1013 0.86 -21.46 24.86
C ALA A 1013 0.56 -20.84 26.24
N HIS A 1014 0.47 -19.51 26.32
CA HIS A 1014 0.12 -18.81 27.56
C HIS A 1014 -1.31 -19.16 28.00
N LEU A 1015 -2.31 -19.00 27.14
CA LEU A 1015 -3.71 -19.28 27.47
C LEU A 1015 -3.92 -20.77 27.82
N THR A 1016 -3.33 -21.68 27.05
CA THR A 1016 -3.44 -23.14 27.28
C THR A 1016 -2.84 -23.54 28.64
N SER A 1017 -1.71 -22.95 29.03
CA SER A 1017 -1.09 -23.27 30.33
C SER A 1017 -1.82 -22.64 31.52
N ALA A 1018 -2.41 -21.45 31.37
CA ALA A 1018 -3.36 -20.89 32.34
C ALA A 1018 -4.60 -21.80 32.51
N PHE A 1019 -5.17 -22.29 31.39
CA PHE A 1019 -6.29 -23.25 31.41
C PHE A 1019 -5.91 -24.57 32.10
N ALA A 1020 -4.70 -25.10 31.86
CA ALA A 1020 -4.22 -26.30 32.53
C ALA A 1020 -4.10 -26.12 34.06
N ILE A 1021 -3.63 -24.94 34.52
CA ILE A 1021 -3.57 -24.59 35.94
C ILE A 1021 -4.97 -24.48 36.54
N TYR A 1022 -5.91 -23.81 35.85
CA TYR A 1022 -7.31 -23.74 36.27
C TYR A 1022 -7.92 -25.14 36.43
N CYS A 1023 -7.79 -25.99 35.41
CA CYS A 1023 -8.25 -27.38 35.44
C CYS A 1023 -7.67 -28.15 36.63
N GLY A 1024 -6.37 -28.02 36.88
CA GLY A 1024 -5.67 -28.69 37.98
C GLY A 1024 -6.13 -28.22 39.36
N LEU A 1025 -6.29 -26.91 39.55
CA LEU A 1025 -6.80 -26.31 40.80
C LEU A 1025 -8.26 -26.72 41.05
N PHE A 1026 -9.14 -26.53 40.07
CA PHE A 1026 -10.57 -26.83 40.17
C PHE A 1026 -10.83 -28.33 40.41
N TRP A 1027 -10.13 -29.22 39.68
CA TRP A 1027 -10.19 -30.65 39.92
C TRP A 1027 -9.65 -31.05 41.32
N THR A 1028 -8.63 -30.36 41.82
CA THR A 1028 -8.10 -30.61 43.17
C THR A 1028 -9.05 -30.12 44.25
N ALA A 1029 -9.68 -28.95 44.08
CA ALA A 1029 -10.73 -28.45 44.96
C ALA A 1029 -11.93 -29.40 45.02
N LEU A 1030 -12.42 -29.86 43.86
CA LEU A 1030 -13.44 -30.90 43.74
C LEU A 1030 -13.02 -32.22 44.41
N SER A 1031 -11.75 -32.65 44.26
CA SER A 1031 -11.22 -33.85 44.90
C SER A 1031 -11.13 -33.74 46.43
N VAL A 1032 -11.06 -32.52 46.99
CA VAL A 1032 -11.06 -32.25 48.44
C VAL A 1032 -12.48 -32.18 48.98
N VAL A 1033 -13.38 -31.45 48.31
CA VAL A 1033 -14.76 -31.20 48.81
C VAL A 1033 -15.72 -32.34 48.48
N LEU A 1034 -15.55 -33.01 47.33
CA LEU A 1034 -16.34 -34.17 46.90
C LEU A 1034 -15.42 -35.39 46.72
N PRO A 1035 -14.93 -36.01 47.81
CA PRO A 1035 -13.95 -37.10 47.73
C PRO A 1035 -14.52 -38.41 47.15
N GLU A 1036 -15.84 -38.54 47.02
CA GLU A 1036 -16.54 -39.57 46.23
C GLU A 1036 -17.47 -38.93 45.17
N PRO A 1037 -17.79 -39.63 44.06
CA PRO A 1037 -18.83 -39.21 43.14
C PRO A 1037 -20.24 -39.42 43.74
N PRO A 1038 -21.26 -38.63 43.30
CA PRO A 1038 -22.63 -38.77 43.80
C PRO A 1038 -23.29 -40.06 43.28
N THR A 1039 -23.46 -41.06 44.15
CA THR A 1039 -24.11 -42.33 43.79
C THR A 1039 -24.71 -43.04 45.02
N GLU A 1040 -25.95 -43.52 44.89
CA GLU A 1040 -26.69 -44.25 45.94
C GLU A 1040 -27.20 -45.61 45.44
N SER A 1041 -27.01 -45.92 44.15
CA SER A 1041 -27.41 -47.19 43.54
C SER A 1041 -26.39 -47.72 42.53
N LEU A 1042 -26.32 -49.05 42.36
CA LEU A 1042 -25.49 -49.66 41.31
C LEU A 1042 -26.01 -49.37 39.88
N THR A 1043 -27.27 -48.95 39.72
CA THR A 1043 -27.79 -48.51 38.42
C THR A 1043 -27.18 -47.16 38.02
N TRP A 1044 -27.06 -46.20 38.94
CA TRP A 1044 -26.40 -44.90 38.69
C TRP A 1044 -24.91 -45.06 38.42
N VAL A 1045 -24.21 -45.97 39.11
CA VAL A 1045 -22.80 -46.31 38.77
C VAL A 1045 -22.68 -46.81 37.32
N ARG A 1046 -23.58 -47.70 36.89
CA ARG A 1046 -23.60 -48.23 35.51
C ARG A 1046 -23.98 -47.15 34.49
N GLY A 1047 -24.89 -46.24 34.83
CA GLY A 1047 -25.26 -45.08 34.02
C GLY A 1047 -24.07 -44.13 33.84
N ALA A 1048 -23.49 -43.64 34.94
CA ALA A 1048 -22.33 -42.76 34.94
C ALA A 1048 -21.13 -43.37 34.18
N ALA A 1049 -20.90 -44.68 34.31
CA ALA A 1049 -19.86 -45.39 33.57
C ALA A 1049 -20.06 -45.39 32.05
N LYS A 1050 -21.29 -45.26 31.55
CA LYS A 1050 -21.58 -45.00 30.12
C LYS A 1050 -21.30 -43.54 29.77
N VAL A 1051 -21.82 -42.59 30.54
CA VAL A 1051 -21.60 -41.13 30.32
C VAL A 1051 -20.12 -40.80 30.20
N ARG A 1052 -19.28 -41.36 31.10
CA ARG A 1052 -17.82 -41.14 31.09
C ARG A 1052 -17.13 -41.51 29.78
N ARG A 1053 -17.65 -42.50 29.02
CA ARG A 1053 -17.04 -42.90 27.73
C ARG A 1053 -17.05 -41.75 26.72
N PHE A 1054 -18.05 -40.87 26.80
CA PHE A 1054 -18.23 -39.73 25.92
C PHE A 1054 -17.79 -38.41 26.57
N ALA A 1055 -17.96 -38.26 27.89
CA ALA A 1055 -17.62 -37.03 28.60
C ALA A 1055 -16.14 -36.62 28.45
N LEU A 1056 -15.19 -37.57 28.47
CA LEU A 1056 -13.77 -37.25 28.30
C LEU A 1056 -13.43 -36.78 26.86
N PRO A 1057 -13.78 -37.51 25.78
CA PRO A 1057 -13.64 -37.00 24.41
C PRO A 1057 -14.26 -35.63 24.17
N VAL A 1058 -15.50 -35.39 24.66
CA VAL A 1058 -16.15 -34.08 24.53
C VAL A 1058 -15.40 -32.99 25.29
N SER A 1059 -14.74 -33.31 26.42
CA SER A 1059 -13.92 -32.34 27.16
C SER A 1059 -12.65 -31.96 26.39
N VAL A 1060 -12.04 -32.92 25.69
CA VAL A 1060 -10.88 -32.65 24.82
C VAL A 1060 -11.31 -31.76 23.66
N LEU A 1061 -12.47 -32.01 23.03
CA LEU A 1061 -13.00 -31.17 21.96
C LEU A 1061 -13.35 -29.74 22.42
N VAL A 1062 -13.97 -29.58 23.59
CA VAL A 1062 -14.20 -28.27 24.23
C VAL A 1062 -12.87 -27.55 24.50
N GLY A 1063 -11.86 -28.26 25.01
CA GLY A 1063 -10.53 -27.71 25.23
C GLY A 1063 -9.84 -27.26 23.94
N LEU A 1064 -9.86 -28.09 22.89
CA LEU A 1064 -9.30 -27.76 21.58
C LEU A 1064 -10.01 -26.54 20.94
N THR A 1065 -11.33 -26.44 21.09
CA THR A 1065 -12.12 -25.30 20.60
C THR A 1065 -11.75 -24.01 21.34
N ALA A 1066 -11.57 -24.07 22.67
CA ALA A 1066 -11.12 -22.91 23.44
C ALA A 1066 -9.68 -22.49 23.09
N VAL A 1067 -8.79 -23.46 22.82
CA VAL A 1067 -7.40 -23.18 22.41
C VAL A 1067 -7.31 -22.64 20.98
N SER A 1068 -8.14 -23.10 20.02
CA SER A 1068 -8.17 -22.50 18.68
C SER A 1068 -8.64 -21.05 18.70
N GLY A 1069 -9.48 -20.66 19.67
CA GLY A 1069 -9.81 -19.26 19.94
C GLY A 1069 -8.59 -18.36 20.22
N ALA A 1070 -7.51 -18.91 20.78
CA ALA A 1070 -6.26 -18.16 20.98
C ALA A 1070 -5.51 -17.90 19.66
N PHE A 1071 -5.67 -18.76 18.65
CA PHE A 1071 -5.14 -18.51 17.30
C PHE A 1071 -6.03 -17.53 16.53
N VAL A 1072 -7.35 -17.58 16.72
CA VAL A 1072 -8.27 -16.56 16.17
C VAL A 1072 -7.92 -15.18 16.73
N ALA A 1073 -7.74 -15.06 18.04
CA ALA A 1073 -7.31 -13.81 18.68
C ALA A 1073 -5.84 -13.45 18.35
N GLY A 1074 -4.96 -14.43 18.18
CA GLY A 1074 -3.55 -14.19 17.84
C GLY A 1074 -3.35 -13.63 16.42
N ASN A 1075 -4.14 -14.10 15.45
CA ASN A 1075 -4.08 -13.65 14.06
C ASN A 1075 -5.05 -12.51 13.73
N ASP A 1076 -5.81 -12.01 14.72
CA ASP A 1076 -6.92 -11.04 14.54
C ASP A 1076 -8.04 -11.56 13.59
N ALA A 1077 -8.10 -12.88 13.39
CA ALA A 1077 -8.97 -13.54 12.42
C ALA A 1077 -10.48 -13.39 12.70
N GLY A 1078 -10.87 -12.87 13.86
CA GLY A 1078 -12.26 -12.47 14.14
C GLY A 1078 -12.78 -11.35 13.21
N HIS A 1079 -11.89 -10.63 12.51
CA HIS A 1079 -12.24 -9.54 11.57
C HIS A 1079 -12.13 -9.92 10.08
N ALA A 1080 -11.88 -11.19 9.74
CA ALA A 1080 -11.64 -11.60 8.34
C ALA A 1080 -12.94 -11.82 7.56
N PHE A 1081 -13.84 -12.66 8.09
CA PHE A 1081 -15.18 -12.87 7.54
C PHE A 1081 -16.20 -12.71 8.66
N ASN A 1082 -17.01 -11.66 8.61
CA ASN A 1082 -17.95 -11.31 9.68
C ASN A 1082 -19.39 -11.72 9.38
N THR A 1083 -19.57 -12.66 8.43
CA THR A 1083 -20.83 -13.33 8.08
C THR A 1083 -20.97 -14.68 8.80
N PHE A 1084 -22.21 -15.19 8.93
CA PHE A 1084 -22.50 -16.55 9.39
C PHE A 1084 -23.80 -17.06 8.74
N PRO A 1085 -23.92 -18.35 8.35
CA PRO A 1085 -22.94 -19.44 8.49
C PRO A 1085 -21.79 -19.40 7.48
N LYS A 1086 -22.00 -18.80 6.31
CA LYS A 1086 -20.99 -18.60 5.25
C LYS A 1086 -19.81 -17.72 5.70
N MET A 1087 -18.72 -17.75 4.95
CA MET A 1087 -17.55 -16.88 5.03
C MET A 1087 -17.49 -16.01 3.76
N GLY A 1088 -17.99 -14.77 3.87
CA GLY A 1088 -18.39 -14.00 2.69
C GLY A 1088 -19.51 -14.73 1.94
N ASP A 1089 -19.42 -14.79 0.61
CA ASP A 1089 -20.34 -15.55 -0.23
C ASP A 1089 -20.04 -17.06 -0.30
N THR A 1090 -18.89 -17.51 0.22
CA THR A 1090 -18.44 -18.90 0.14
C THR A 1090 -18.75 -19.69 1.41
N TRP A 1091 -18.68 -21.02 1.34
CA TRP A 1091 -18.67 -21.89 2.52
C TRP A 1091 -17.26 -22.18 3.05
N ILE A 1092 -16.27 -22.09 2.16
CA ILE A 1092 -14.84 -22.29 2.39
C ILE A 1092 -14.14 -21.26 1.49
N PRO A 1093 -13.35 -20.33 2.04
CA PRO A 1093 -12.55 -19.40 1.24
C PRO A 1093 -11.51 -20.11 0.36
N GLU A 1094 -11.10 -19.45 -0.72
CA GLU A 1094 -10.16 -20.03 -1.72
C GLU A 1094 -8.71 -20.07 -1.21
N ASP A 1095 -8.34 -19.17 -0.29
CA ASP A 1095 -6.98 -18.92 0.19
C ASP A 1095 -6.47 -19.92 1.25
N ILE A 1096 -7.33 -20.83 1.74
CA ILE A 1096 -7.08 -21.63 2.96
C ILE A 1096 -5.85 -22.56 2.94
N PHE A 1097 -5.19 -22.73 1.80
CA PHE A 1097 -3.98 -23.55 1.64
C PHE A 1097 -2.82 -22.82 0.94
N GLU A 1098 -2.88 -21.50 0.79
CA GLU A 1098 -1.84 -20.71 0.11
C GLU A 1098 -0.48 -20.84 0.81
N MET A 1099 -0.41 -20.61 2.13
CA MET A 1099 0.86 -20.54 2.86
C MET A 1099 1.63 -21.86 2.80
N LYS A 1100 2.95 -21.77 2.59
CA LYS A 1100 3.88 -22.90 2.60
C LYS A 1100 4.83 -22.83 3.81
N PRO A 1101 5.23 -23.97 4.40
CA PRO A 1101 4.64 -25.30 4.23
C PRO A 1101 3.18 -25.36 4.71
N LEU A 1102 2.37 -26.24 4.12
CA LEU A 1102 0.90 -26.29 4.28
C LEU A 1102 0.41 -26.26 5.74
N ILE A 1103 1.17 -26.85 6.66
CA ILE A 1103 0.84 -26.90 8.10
C ILE A 1103 0.68 -25.51 8.74
N ARG A 1104 1.31 -24.47 8.18
CA ARG A 1104 1.19 -23.09 8.69
C ARG A 1104 -0.23 -22.53 8.56
N ASN A 1105 -1.01 -22.97 7.56
CA ASN A 1105 -2.35 -22.39 7.34
C ASN A 1105 -3.24 -22.56 8.58
N PHE A 1106 -3.26 -23.74 9.19
CA PHE A 1106 -4.03 -24.06 10.41
C PHE A 1106 -3.67 -23.24 11.67
N PHE A 1107 -2.63 -22.40 11.62
CA PHE A 1107 -2.14 -21.61 12.76
C PHE A 1107 -1.82 -20.13 12.43
N GLU A 1108 -1.58 -19.79 11.16
CA GLU A 1108 -1.13 -18.48 10.68
C GLU A 1108 -1.97 -17.91 9.52
N ASN A 1109 -2.68 -18.75 8.75
CA ASN A 1109 -3.61 -18.26 7.72
C ASN A 1109 -4.91 -17.82 8.40
N THR A 1110 -5.21 -16.53 8.28
CA THR A 1110 -6.37 -15.88 8.91
C THR A 1110 -7.68 -16.59 8.58
N SER A 1111 -7.88 -16.99 7.33
CA SER A 1111 -9.09 -17.62 6.81
C SER A 1111 -9.23 -19.06 7.30
N THR A 1112 -8.15 -19.86 7.21
CA THR A 1112 -8.13 -21.23 7.72
C THR A 1112 -8.35 -21.28 9.23
N VAL A 1113 -7.68 -20.41 9.99
CA VAL A 1113 -7.83 -20.32 11.45
C VAL A 1113 -9.26 -19.94 11.87
N GLN A 1114 -9.93 -19.04 11.12
CA GLN A 1114 -11.33 -18.72 11.40
C GLN A 1114 -12.27 -19.88 11.04
N LEU A 1115 -12.04 -20.55 9.91
CA LEU A 1115 -12.81 -21.72 9.46
C LEU A 1115 -12.70 -22.90 10.43
N ASP A 1116 -11.48 -23.24 10.85
CA ASP A 1116 -11.22 -24.30 11.83
C ASP A 1116 -11.97 -24.04 13.15
N HIS A 1117 -11.96 -22.79 13.63
CA HIS A 1117 -12.68 -22.43 14.85
C HIS A 1117 -14.21 -22.54 14.69
N ARG A 1118 -14.78 -22.12 13.55
CA ARG A 1118 -16.21 -22.32 13.21
C ARG A 1118 -16.59 -23.81 13.21
N ILE A 1119 -15.75 -24.65 12.60
CA ILE A 1119 -15.94 -26.11 12.54
C ILE A 1119 -15.87 -26.73 13.94
N LEU A 1120 -14.85 -26.37 14.73
CA LEU A 1120 -14.66 -26.86 16.12
C LEU A 1120 -15.81 -26.44 17.05
N ALA A 1121 -16.30 -25.20 16.95
CA ALA A 1121 -17.45 -24.73 17.71
C ALA A 1121 -18.74 -25.50 17.35
N THR A 1122 -18.97 -25.72 16.04
CA THR A 1122 -20.13 -26.49 15.56
C THR A 1122 -20.06 -27.95 16.00
N ALA A 1123 -18.89 -28.59 15.84
CA ALA A 1123 -18.64 -29.96 16.30
C ALA A 1123 -18.78 -30.11 17.81
N THR A 1124 -18.38 -29.10 18.60
CA THR A 1124 -18.58 -29.05 20.06
C THR A 1124 -20.06 -29.04 20.42
N LEU A 1125 -20.85 -28.14 19.83
CA LEU A 1125 -22.30 -28.04 20.10
C LEU A 1125 -23.02 -29.35 19.76
N VAL A 1126 -22.74 -29.93 18.58
CA VAL A 1126 -23.30 -31.21 18.15
C VAL A 1126 -22.88 -32.33 19.11
N SER A 1127 -21.61 -32.39 19.52
CA SER A 1127 -21.10 -33.44 20.42
C SER A 1127 -21.70 -33.35 21.83
N VAL A 1128 -21.90 -32.14 22.35
CA VAL A 1128 -22.61 -31.89 23.63
C VAL A 1128 -24.10 -32.27 23.52
N GLY A 1129 -24.75 -31.96 22.39
CA GLY A 1129 -26.13 -32.38 22.11
C GLY A 1129 -26.29 -33.91 22.04
N ILE A 1130 -25.38 -34.59 21.35
CA ILE A 1130 -25.32 -36.07 21.28
C ILE A 1130 -25.07 -36.68 22.65
N LEU A 1131 -24.14 -36.12 23.44
CA LEU A 1131 -23.87 -36.54 24.82
C LEU A 1131 -25.15 -36.49 25.66
N TRP A 1132 -25.84 -35.35 25.68
CA TRP A 1132 -27.12 -35.21 26.40
C TRP A 1132 -28.19 -36.16 25.90
N TRP A 1133 -28.39 -36.26 24.58
CA TRP A 1133 -29.38 -37.16 23.97
C TRP A 1133 -29.14 -38.63 24.39
N SER A 1134 -27.88 -39.08 24.38
CA SER A 1134 -27.49 -40.43 24.81
C SER A 1134 -27.85 -40.73 26.27
N THR A 1135 -27.95 -39.70 27.12
CA THR A 1135 -28.29 -39.84 28.54
C THR A 1135 -29.78 -39.89 28.85
N ARG A 1136 -30.67 -39.50 27.91
CA ARG A 1136 -32.13 -39.48 28.14
C ARG A 1136 -32.72 -40.83 28.58
N LYS A 1137 -32.13 -41.95 28.13
CA LYS A 1137 -32.54 -43.32 28.48
C LYS A 1137 -31.66 -43.95 29.58
N LEU A 1138 -30.87 -43.17 30.31
CA LEU A 1138 -30.02 -43.64 31.40
C LEU A 1138 -30.56 -43.24 32.77
N ASP A 1139 -30.58 -44.22 33.68
CA ASP A 1139 -30.76 -43.96 35.10
C ASP A 1139 -29.48 -43.32 35.67
N LEU A 1140 -29.62 -42.12 36.23
CA LEU A 1140 -28.52 -41.23 36.61
C LEU A 1140 -28.95 -40.37 37.80
N HIS A 1141 -28.03 -40.20 38.76
CA HIS A 1141 -28.19 -39.31 39.91
C HIS A 1141 -28.61 -37.88 39.47
N PRO A 1142 -29.57 -37.21 40.15
CA PRO A 1142 -30.10 -35.91 39.73
C PRO A 1142 -29.03 -34.84 39.47
N ALA A 1143 -28.00 -34.75 40.32
CA ALA A 1143 -26.89 -33.82 40.10
C ALA A 1143 -26.14 -34.04 38.77
N ILE A 1144 -25.97 -35.30 38.32
CA ILE A 1144 -25.32 -35.61 37.03
C ILE A 1144 -26.21 -35.13 35.87
N ARG A 1145 -27.53 -35.37 35.95
CA ARG A 1145 -28.50 -34.87 34.96
C ARG A 1145 -28.51 -33.33 34.89
N SER A 1146 -28.47 -32.67 36.04
CA SER A 1146 -28.41 -31.20 36.14
C SER A 1146 -27.14 -30.64 35.49
N VAL A 1147 -25.96 -31.20 35.80
CA VAL A 1147 -24.69 -30.78 35.18
C VAL A 1147 -24.72 -30.94 33.66
N ILE A 1148 -25.22 -32.06 33.13
CA ILE A 1148 -25.32 -32.27 31.66
C ILE A 1148 -26.28 -31.24 31.04
N GLY A 1149 -27.41 -30.94 31.67
CA GLY A 1149 -28.33 -29.88 31.21
C GLY A 1149 -27.65 -28.50 31.17
N GLY A 1150 -26.88 -28.16 32.22
CA GLY A 1150 -26.06 -26.96 32.27
C GLY A 1150 -25.00 -26.91 31.18
N THR A 1151 -24.33 -28.04 30.87
CA THR A 1151 -23.40 -28.14 29.74
C THR A 1151 -24.07 -27.80 28.41
N VAL A 1152 -25.28 -28.29 28.13
CA VAL A 1152 -26.01 -27.97 26.90
C VAL A 1152 -26.37 -26.49 26.83
N GLY A 1153 -26.90 -25.92 27.92
CA GLY A 1153 -27.24 -24.49 27.98
C GLY A 1153 -26.02 -23.59 27.79
N MET A 1154 -24.91 -23.91 28.45
CA MET A 1154 -23.65 -23.17 28.30
C MET A 1154 -23.03 -23.36 26.91
N ALA A 1155 -23.13 -24.53 26.28
CA ALA A 1155 -22.64 -24.74 24.91
C ALA A 1155 -23.44 -23.93 23.88
N ALA A 1156 -24.77 -23.88 24.02
CA ALA A 1156 -25.61 -23.03 23.19
C ALA A 1156 -25.27 -21.54 23.38
N LEU A 1157 -25.21 -21.07 24.63
CA LEU A 1157 -24.80 -19.69 24.95
C LEU A 1157 -23.40 -19.35 24.41
N GLN A 1158 -22.45 -20.28 24.49
CA GLN A 1158 -21.09 -20.08 24.00
C GLN A 1158 -21.04 -19.89 22.48
N VAL A 1159 -21.79 -20.70 21.72
CA VAL A 1159 -21.89 -20.55 20.26
C VAL A 1159 -22.63 -19.26 19.91
N THR A 1160 -23.71 -18.90 20.62
CA THR A 1160 -24.39 -17.62 20.44
C THR A 1160 -23.45 -16.44 20.70
N LEU A 1161 -22.68 -16.45 21.80
CA LEU A 1161 -21.67 -15.41 22.07
C LEU A 1161 -20.59 -15.36 20.98
N GLY A 1162 -20.18 -16.50 20.42
CA GLY A 1162 -19.20 -16.55 19.33
C GLY A 1162 -19.73 -15.92 18.06
N VAL A 1163 -20.95 -16.30 17.65
CA VAL A 1163 -21.63 -15.72 16.47
C VAL A 1163 -21.94 -14.24 16.68
N SER A 1164 -22.36 -13.81 17.88
CA SER A 1164 -22.55 -12.38 18.17
C SER A 1164 -21.23 -11.60 18.15
N THR A 1165 -20.14 -12.14 18.71
CA THR A 1165 -18.81 -11.53 18.63
C THR A 1165 -18.36 -11.36 17.17
N LEU A 1166 -18.60 -12.39 16.35
CA LEU A 1166 -18.28 -12.43 14.93
C LEU A 1166 -19.10 -11.40 14.13
N LEU A 1167 -20.44 -11.44 14.21
CA LEU A 1167 -21.33 -10.56 13.46
C LEU A 1167 -21.19 -9.08 13.85
N SER A 1168 -20.72 -8.78 15.07
CA SER A 1168 -20.55 -7.42 15.59
C SER A 1168 -19.12 -6.87 15.49
N TYR A 1169 -18.24 -7.45 14.67
CA TYR A 1169 -16.84 -7.00 14.49
C TYR A 1169 -15.98 -7.01 15.78
N VAL A 1170 -16.11 -8.09 16.56
CA VAL A 1170 -15.32 -8.40 17.77
C VAL A 1170 -15.32 -7.28 18.85
N PRO A 1171 -16.48 -6.83 19.36
CA PRO A 1171 -16.50 -5.86 20.46
C PRO A 1171 -15.81 -6.42 21.69
N VAL A 1172 -14.96 -5.62 22.35
CA VAL A 1172 -14.13 -6.03 23.51
C VAL A 1172 -14.95 -6.74 24.60
N SER A 1173 -16.16 -6.27 24.86
CA SER A 1173 -17.10 -6.86 25.82
C SER A 1173 -17.58 -8.25 25.40
N LEU A 1174 -17.96 -8.45 24.13
CA LEU A 1174 -18.42 -9.73 23.61
C LEU A 1174 -17.28 -10.74 23.49
N GLY A 1175 -16.12 -10.33 22.97
CA GLY A 1175 -14.93 -11.19 22.89
C GLY A 1175 -14.46 -11.66 24.26
N THR A 1176 -14.47 -10.77 25.26
CA THR A 1176 -14.15 -11.12 26.66
C THR A 1176 -15.20 -12.04 27.27
N ALA A 1177 -16.50 -11.79 27.04
CA ALA A 1177 -17.59 -12.66 27.50
C ALA A 1177 -17.52 -14.05 26.86
N HIS A 1178 -17.14 -14.14 25.57
CA HIS A 1178 -16.92 -15.40 24.87
C HIS A 1178 -15.71 -16.17 25.43
N GLN A 1179 -14.60 -15.50 25.77
CA GLN A 1179 -13.46 -16.13 26.44
C GLN A 1179 -13.82 -16.65 27.85
N ALA A 1180 -14.59 -15.87 28.62
CA ALA A 1180 -15.10 -16.29 29.93
C ALA A 1180 -16.06 -17.49 29.81
N GLY A 1181 -16.95 -17.48 28.81
CA GLY A 1181 -17.88 -18.56 28.51
C GLY A 1181 -17.18 -19.86 28.08
N ALA A 1182 -16.08 -19.77 27.33
CA ALA A 1182 -15.27 -20.93 26.94
C ALA A 1182 -14.71 -21.65 28.17
N LEU A 1183 -14.12 -20.89 29.11
CA LEU A 1183 -13.61 -21.44 30.36
C LEU A 1183 -14.75 -21.96 31.24
N THR A 1184 -15.92 -21.30 31.25
CA THR A 1184 -17.12 -21.76 31.98
C THR A 1184 -17.64 -23.10 31.44
N LEU A 1185 -17.72 -23.27 30.11
CA LEU A 1185 -18.10 -24.54 29.48
C LEU A 1185 -17.12 -25.67 29.84
N LEU A 1186 -15.80 -25.36 29.86
CA LEU A 1186 -14.78 -26.29 30.34
C LEU A 1186 -14.98 -26.64 31.82
N THR A 1187 -15.37 -25.69 32.68
CA THR A 1187 -15.72 -25.93 34.10
C THR A 1187 -16.90 -26.90 34.24
N PHE A 1188 -17.95 -26.77 33.43
CA PHE A 1188 -19.05 -27.74 33.38
C PHE A 1188 -18.55 -29.14 32.98
N MET A 1189 -17.66 -29.23 31.98
CA MET A 1189 -17.08 -30.51 31.55
C MET A 1189 -16.17 -31.15 32.62
N LEU A 1190 -15.38 -30.36 33.35
CA LEU A 1190 -14.58 -30.83 34.49
C LEU A 1190 -15.48 -31.39 35.60
N LEU A 1191 -16.53 -30.66 35.96
CA LEU A 1191 -17.51 -31.07 36.97
C LEU A 1191 -18.24 -32.36 36.56
N LEU A 1192 -18.59 -32.49 35.27
CA LEU A 1192 -19.18 -33.71 34.73
C LEU A 1192 -18.21 -34.90 34.87
N ASN A 1193 -16.97 -34.77 34.40
CA ASN A 1193 -15.96 -35.83 34.49
C ASN A 1193 -15.64 -36.22 35.95
N HIS A 1194 -15.65 -35.24 36.86
CA HIS A 1194 -15.44 -35.50 38.28
C HIS A 1194 -16.63 -36.23 38.92
N THR A 1195 -17.88 -35.92 38.52
CA THR A 1195 -19.08 -36.61 39.04
C THR A 1195 -19.31 -38.01 38.42
N VAL A 1196 -18.79 -38.30 37.23
CA VAL A 1196 -18.87 -39.64 36.60
C VAL A 1196 -17.62 -40.53 36.78
N ARG A 1197 -16.72 -40.18 37.71
CA ARG A 1197 -15.53 -41.00 38.01
C ARG A 1197 -15.91 -42.34 38.68
N ARG A 1198 -14.97 -43.29 38.73
CA ARG A 1198 -15.19 -44.54 39.48
C ARG A 1198 -15.30 -44.18 40.98
N PRO A 1199 -16.34 -44.64 41.70
CA PRO A 1199 -16.35 -44.58 43.17
C PRO A 1199 -15.26 -45.49 43.75
N SER A 1200 -14.90 -45.31 45.02
CA SER A 1200 -13.97 -46.24 45.69
C SER A 1200 -14.52 -47.67 45.79
N LEU A 1201 -13.63 -48.64 46.02
CA LEU A 1201 -14.04 -50.02 46.32
C LEU A 1201 -14.84 -50.12 47.63
N SER A 1202 -14.62 -49.21 48.58
CA SER A 1202 -15.39 -49.13 49.83
C SER A 1202 -16.83 -48.70 49.55
N LEU A 1203 -17.04 -47.62 48.79
CA LEU A 1203 -18.37 -47.16 48.40
C LEU A 1203 -19.07 -48.17 47.48
N LEU A 1204 -18.36 -48.78 46.53
CA LEU A 1204 -18.95 -49.83 45.66
C LEU A 1204 -19.42 -51.08 46.44
N LYS A 1205 -18.80 -51.41 47.57
CA LYS A 1205 -19.24 -52.49 48.47
C LYS A 1205 -20.47 -52.13 49.30
N SER A 1206 -20.69 -50.86 49.62
CA SER A 1206 -21.80 -50.41 50.48
C SER A 1206 -23.10 -50.06 49.72
N LEU A 1207 -23.09 -50.12 48.38
CA LEU A 1207 -24.27 -49.84 47.56
C LEU A 1207 -25.20 -51.06 47.47
N PRO A 1208 -26.53 -50.89 47.61
CA PRO A 1208 -27.48 -51.98 47.53
C PRO A 1208 -27.52 -52.62 46.13
N GLN A 1209 -27.60 -53.96 46.09
CA GLN A 1209 -27.83 -54.69 44.86
C GLN A 1209 -29.32 -54.67 44.49
N VAL A 1210 -29.64 -54.04 43.36
CA VAL A 1210 -31.00 -54.05 42.81
C VAL A 1210 -31.29 -55.43 42.23
N VAL A 1211 -32.17 -56.18 42.88
CA VAL A 1211 -32.80 -57.40 42.36
C VAL A 1211 -33.69 -57.01 41.16
N LYS A 1212 -33.67 -57.81 40.08
CA LYS A 1212 -34.59 -57.61 38.95
C LYS A 1212 -36.03 -57.93 39.37
N ALA A 1213 -36.93 -56.97 39.18
CA ALA A 1213 -38.30 -57.28 38.77
C ALA A 1213 -38.33 -57.53 37.24
N HIS A 1214 -39.41 -58.16 36.76
CA HIS A 1214 -39.62 -58.47 35.34
C HIS A 1214 -40.01 -57.24 34.51
#